data_AF-A0A6H9WQ58-F1
#
_entry.id   AF-A0A6H9WQ58-F1
#
_cell.length_a   1.000
_cell.length_b   1.000
_cell.length_c   1.000
_cell.angle_alpha   90.00
_cell.angle_beta   90.00
_cell.angle_gamma   90.00
#
_symmetry.space_group_name_H-M   'P 1'
#
loop_
_entity.id
_entity.type
_entity.pdbx_description
1 polymer ?
#
loop_
_entity_poly.entity_id
_entity_poly.type
_entity_poly.pdbx_seq_one_letter_code
_entity_poly.pdbx_strand_id
1 'polypeptide(L)'
;MIRRFLALLAAGVTAAAGLAAFQATAPDPDVAGIEQAAAQAQARDWNPGNIISDELFYDGSAMSAAEAQDFLVSRNSSSSPTALRNYAQNTPSMPADKYCAAYQGSANDSAASIIAKVGAACKFSQKAMLVLLEKEQSLVSLAAPTTGRLAAATGFGCPDTAPCDSSVGGFFYQIYYAARQFQVYKANPYSFNHIPGATNNVLYNPNFSCGSSPVYIENSATAGLYNYTPYQPNQAALNNLRGTGDGCSAYGNRNFWWMYTDWFGSTQGSNAKDEPSLIMANGGTSTYLLSDGIRHYIPPEYLDRYTAAFGDVTVLPQQHLDWTPWGSWADQFLSDADSNAYYLNESGALAKFRSCGVAEAFGGGCGVGTAKLTEKQLDELKSAGTIESFVRTAGNELFLVAGGTKREVSNLEALKAIGMFTAVTNNIPAELVDGLPYGSPIITRGGVIAGAGGEQPILIDGDRIGHPVPDEFATMGGLATTSTFTSESYAAIEQGEPISALMTDGSANYLVTDKGLLKVSSAQYGSGVRFNTVSAATIAALPGAGTALGAHFVQMKGDDQIQLIAGGERFPLADAAAVESEAEKRGIDATVYTTVAGAVTGIVEGNGIVNGSVLKPQNSEELFILDGMYLQPVASIEIAQALGFTQAPITITTESFENIEQRETTLDGTQLTCHGVTGFAAGGVLRPYPNSEVEADYGLASQALSETLCGLIPVGEPMSDILRDGKHVYWVVGGEKRPIGWPELVNAFGDGYSRAVIVSEQVADQLPTGNTVTAVPTGYEPPTGTPQPTEPIETPEPTVTPEPTDPSTVEPTETSVPTAVPEPTETTTPEPTETEEPPVALEIGDVITDAAGTGIWLVNGEQLVQIGSPSVAAHLDIAIDGAITVPQSNFEQFGSNIAPLYSSAVRCEGTNSIGIDGKLVPFESADTEAAFGLDYVELAPEVCGTLTHSTLSLGTEVTLPNGNVYVVENGELRLKTAASFSPAPTESAPADGEPTETPEATDGAANEEGPGSTGETPDATDAASTDEPEADEPGATDAPETTEPAATEQPALLVLPIEVVSAMKRGAPIEA
;
A
#
# COMPACT_ATOMS: atom_id res chain seq x y z
N MET A 1 -8.26 86.75 -21.04
CA MET A 1 -9.03 86.37 -22.25
C MET A 1 -9.49 84.93 -22.07
N ILE A 2 -10.73 84.74 -21.60
CA ILE A 2 -11.91 84.26 -22.37
C ILE A 2 -11.93 82.72 -22.58
N ARG A 3 -12.70 82.07 -21.69
CA ARG A 3 -13.80 81.06 -21.87
C ARG A 3 -13.58 79.65 -22.47
N ARG A 4 -14.08 78.69 -21.66
CA ARG A 4 -14.92 77.48 -21.98
C ARG A 4 -14.16 76.25 -22.52
N PHE A 5 -14.43 74.98 -22.15
CA PHE A 5 -15.59 74.28 -21.57
C PHE A 5 -15.18 72.84 -21.14
N LEU A 6 -15.83 72.28 -20.10
CA LEU A 6 -16.02 70.85 -19.72
C LEU A 6 -14.79 69.98 -19.37
N ALA A 7 -14.80 69.09 -18.37
CA ALA A 7 -15.47 68.91 -17.07
C ALA A 7 -14.72 67.72 -16.41
N LEU A 8 -14.18 67.94 -15.21
CA LEU A 8 -13.12 67.13 -14.60
C LEU A 8 -13.62 66.06 -13.62
N LEU A 9 -13.02 64.88 -13.74
CA LEU A 9 -12.69 63.94 -12.66
C LEU A 9 -11.58 64.55 -11.77
N ALA A 10 -11.65 64.29 -10.45
CA ALA A 10 -10.55 63.97 -9.54
C ALA A 10 -10.69 64.61 -8.15
N ALA A 11 -10.85 63.72 -7.17
CA ALA A 11 -10.34 63.69 -5.80
C ALA A 11 -9.91 65.00 -5.08
N GLY A 12 -10.48 65.20 -3.89
CA GLY A 12 -9.73 65.68 -2.72
C GLY A 12 -10.32 66.87 -1.97
N VAL A 13 -10.92 66.58 -0.80
CA VAL A 13 -10.99 67.42 0.43
C VAL A 13 -11.88 68.67 0.40
N THR A 14 -12.84 68.77 1.34
CA THR A 14 -12.98 69.91 2.29
C THR A 14 -14.07 69.69 3.34
N ALA A 15 -13.75 70.17 4.54
CA ALA A 15 -14.51 70.09 5.79
C ALA A 15 -15.57 71.20 5.93
N ALA A 16 -16.61 70.96 6.75
CA ALA A 16 -17.22 71.94 7.65
C ALA A 16 -18.33 71.30 8.53
N ALA A 17 -18.17 71.35 9.85
CA ALA A 17 -19.22 71.64 10.83
C ALA A 17 -18.57 71.81 12.21
N GLY A 18 -18.93 72.88 12.92
CA GLY A 18 -18.19 73.43 14.06
C GLY A 18 -18.70 73.00 15.44
N LEU A 19 -17.87 73.33 16.43
CA LEU A 19 -18.05 73.19 17.87
C LEU A 19 -19.35 73.81 18.42
N ALA A 20 -19.98 73.12 19.37
CA ALA A 20 -20.36 73.67 20.68
C ALA A 20 -20.71 72.54 21.68
N ALA A 21 -20.22 72.68 22.91
CA ALA A 21 -20.25 71.72 24.00
C ALA A 21 -21.65 71.45 24.59
N PHE A 22 -21.90 70.22 25.03
CA PHE A 22 -22.71 69.89 26.21
C PHE A 22 -22.32 68.50 26.74
N GLN A 23 -22.01 68.43 28.03
CA GLN A 23 -21.74 67.19 28.76
C GLN A 23 -23.00 66.33 28.80
N ALA A 24 -22.90 65.08 28.36
CA ALA A 24 -23.85 64.02 28.66
C ALA A 24 -23.08 62.89 29.33
N THR A 25 -23.47 62.63 30.57
CA THR A 25 -23.05 61.56 31.46
C THR A 25 -23.02 60.20 30.75
N ALA A 26 -21.99 59.40 31.02
CA ALA A 26 -21.96 57.99 30.68
C ALA A 26 -23.25 57.30 31.19
N PRO A 27 -23.95 56.51 30.37
CA PRO A 27 -24.91 55.56 30.91
C PRO A 27 -24.14 54.45 31.63
N ASP A 28 -24.60 54.12 32.84
CA ASP A 28 -24.17 52.96 33.63
C ASP A 28 -24.16 51.67 32.78
N PRO A 29 -23.23 50.73 33.04
CA PRO A 29 -23.22 49.40 32.42
C PRO A 29 -24.25 48.43 33.04
N ASP A 30 -25.23 48.92 33.80
CA ASP A 30 -26.29 48.10 34.36
C ASP A 30 -27.62 48.42 33.68
N VAL A 31 -28.34 47.37 33.27
CA VAL A 31 -29.65 47.36 32.58
C VAL A 31 -29.59 47.42 31.04
N ALA A 32 -29.02 46.38 30.44
CA ALA A 32 -29.47 45.86 29.13
C ALA A 32 -30.03 44.45 29.35
N GLY A 33 -31.35 44.37 29.45
CA GLY A 33 -32.07 43.12 29.65
C GLY A 33 -31.97 42.19 28.44
N ILE A 34 -31.78 40.91 28.74
CA ILE A 34 -32.53 39.76 28.21
C ILE A 34 -33.55 40.09 27.11
N GLU A 35 -33.09 40.15 25.87
CA GLU A 35 -33.86 39.71 24.71
C GLU A 35 -33.00 38.71 23.92
N GLN A 36 -32.86 37.51 24.49
CA GLN A 36 -32.50 36.34 23.69
C GLN A 36 -33.80 35.89 23.01
N ALA A 37 -33.89 36.04 21.69
CA ALA A 37 -35.01 35.52 20.93
C ALA A 37 -35.06 33.99 21.12
N ALA A 38 -36.00 33.50 21.92
CA ALA A 38 -36.17 32.08 22.16
C ALA A 38 -36.45 31.35 20.85
N ALA A 39 -35.74 30.25 20.60
CA ALA A 39 -36.00 29.37 19.48
C ALA A 39 -37.47 28.90 19.55
N GLN A 40 -38.21 29.07 18.47
CA GLN A 40 -39.59 28.56 18.39
C GLN A 40 -39.54 27.05 18.15
N ALA A 41 -40.25 26.28 18.97
CA ALA A 41 -40.34 24.83 18.82
C ALA A 41 -40.90 24.44 17.44
N GLN A 42 -40.25 23.49 16.74
CA GLN A 42 -40.74 22.93 15.48
C GLN A 42 -41.00 21.44 15.62
N ALA A 43 -42.13 20.94 15.11
CA ALA A 43 -42.54 19.54 15.32
C ALA A 43 -41.48 18.48 14.91
N ARG A 44 -40.57 18.82 13.98
CA ARG A 44 -39.45 17.95 13.56
C ARG A 44 -38.36 17.76 14.63
N ASP A 45 -38.28 18.66 15.61
CA ASP A 45 -37.29 18.66 16.69
C ASP A 45 -37.79 17.86 17.92
N TRP A 46 -38.98 17.24 17.83
CA TRP A 46 -39.52 16.38 18.87
C TRP A 46 -38.79 15.03 18.89
N ASN A 47 -38.06 14.76 19.97
CA ASN A 47 -37.53 13.43 20.27
C ASN A 47 -38.36 12.79 21.42
N PRO A 48 -39.10 11.69 21.16
CA PRO A 48 -39.87 11.02 22.21
C PRO A 48 -38.99 10.33 23.26
N GLY A 49 -37.74 10.00 22.93
CA GLY A 49 -36.75 9.34 23.80
C GLY A 49 -35.97 10.29 24.72
N ASN A 50 -35.92 11.57 24.35
CA ASN A 50 -35.26 12.63 25.12
C ASN A 50 -36.04 13.94 25.01
N ILE A 51 -37.06 14.08 25.86
CA ILE A 51 -37.95 15.25 25.89
C ILE A 51 -37.21 16.47 26.44
N ILE A 52 -36.41 16.26 27.49
CA ILE A 52 -35.55 17.27 28.12
C ILE A 52 -34.38 16.55 28.80
N SER A 53 -33.22 17.17 28.79
CA SER A 53 -32.01 16.62 29.41
C SER A 53 -32.11 16.61 30.95
N ASP A 54 -31.38 15.70 31.59
CA ASP A 54 -31.34 15.60 33.06
C ASP A 54 -30.75 16.88 33.68
N GLU A 55 -29.77 17.49 33.00
CA GLU A 55 -29.08 18.72 33.41
C GLU A 55 -30.08 19.86 33.54
N LEU A 56 -30.89 20.10 32.52
CA LEU A 56 -31.87 21.18 32.53
C LEU A 56 -33.09 20.92 33.43
N PHE A 57 -33.49 19.65 33.59
CA PHE A 57 -34.69 19.29 34.34
C PHE A 57 -34.44 19.25 35.86
N TYR A 58 -33.24 18.85 36.28
CA TYR A 58 -32.85 18.73 37.68
C TYR A 58 -31.92 19.86 38.18
N ASP A 59 -31.71 20.90 37.39
CA ASP A 59 -31.03 22.14 37.82
C ASP A 59 -31.86 22.92 38.85
N GLY A 60 -31.66 22.63 40.13
CA GLY A 60 -32.31 23.34 41.25
C GLY A 60 -31.91 24.81 41.40
N SER A 61 -31.03 25.32 40.55
CA SER A 61 -30.57 26.71 40.47
C SER A 61 -30.98 27.42 39.18
N ALA A 62 -31.84 26.82 38.36
CA ALA A 62 -32.19 27.33 37.02
C ALA A 62 -32.79 28.74 36.99
N MET A 63 -33.45 29.18 38.09
CA MET A 63 -33.89 30.57 38.28
C MET A 63 -33.88 30.93 39.77
N SER A 64 -33.47 32.16 40.07
CA SER A 64 -33.70 32.82 41.34
C SER A 64 -35.18 33.20 41.53
N ALA A 65 -35.56 33.54 42.77
CA ALA A 65 -36.91 34.02 43.06
C ALA A 65 -37.26 35.31 42.30
N ALA A 66 -36.27 36.17 42.03
CA ALA A 66 -36.47 37.41 41.27
C ALA A 66 -36.74 37.10 39.79
N GLU A 67 -35.92 36.26 39.16
CA GLU A 67 -36.11 35.87 37.76
C GLU A 67 -37.43 35.14 37.55
N ALA A 68 -37.81 34.25 38.47
CA ALA A 68 -39.11 33.57 38.43
C ALA A 68 -40.27 34.59 38.57
N GLN A 69 -40.11 35.61 39.40
CA GLN A 69 -41.10 36.67 39.56
C GLN A 69 -41.24 37.51 38.29
N ASP A 70 -40.12 37.91 37.68
CA ASP A 70 -40.10 38.67 36.44
C ASP A 70 -40.72 37.89 35.29
N PHE A 71 -40.45 36.58 35.21
CA PHE A 71 -41.11 35.69 34.25
C PHE A 71 -42.63 35.64 34.47
N LEU A 72 -43.11 35.44 35.70
CA LEU A 72 -44.55 35.44 35.97
C LEU A 72 -45.22 36.78 35.61
N VAL A 73 -44.51 37.90 35.79
CA VAL A 73 -44.99 39.24 35.40
C VAL A 73 -45.03 39.41 33.88
N SER A 74 -44.07 38.87 33.15
CA SER A 74 -44.03 38.96 31.68
C SER A 74 -45.12 38.12 31.01
N ARG A 75 -45.52 37.00 31.63
CA ARG A 75 -46.53 36.07 31.07
C ARG A 75 -47.97 36.45 31.39
N ASN A 76 -48.21 37.35 32.35
CA ASN A 76 -49.54 37.67 32.83
C ASN A 76 -49.59 39.11 33.35
N SER A 77 -50.54 39.92 32.88
CA SER A 77 -50.68 41.33 33.28
C SER A 77 -51.79 41.58 34.32
N SER A 78 -52.36 40.52 34.90
CA SER A 78 -53.52 40.62 35.81
C SER A 78 -53.20 41.28 37.15
N SER A 79 -54.15 42.05 37.68
CA SER A 79 -54.13 42.59 39.05
C SER A 79 -54.84 41.68 40.07
N SER A 80 -55.33 40.49 39.67
CA SER A 80 -55.99 39.56 40.60
C SER A 80 -55.01 39.06 41.67
N PRO A 81 -55.40 39.00 42.96
CA PRO A 81 -54.55 38.44 44.02
C PRO A 81 -54.34 36.93 43.87
N THR A 82 -55.16 36.23 43.07
CA THR A 82 -55.00 34.78 42.82
C THR A 82 -54.15 34.45 41.59
N ALA A 83 -53.77 35.43 40.77
CA ALA A 83 -52.83 35.22 39.68
C ALA A 83 -51.44 34.94 40.24
N LEU A 84 -50.69 33.97 39.70
CA LEU A 84 -49.39 33.57 40.26
C LEU A 84 -48.42 34.74 40.43
N ARG A 85 -48.42 35.70 39.51
CA ARG A 85 -47.60 36.93 39.61
C ARG A 85 -47.83 37.75 40.89
N ASN A 86 -49.03 37.68 41.48
CA ASN A 86 -49.40 38.41 42.70
C ASN A 86 -49.65 37.49 43.90
N TYR A 87 -49.67 36.16 43.68
CA TYR A 87 -50.07 35.19 44.69
C TYR A 87 -49.01 35.06 45.77
N ALA A 88 -49.45 35.04 47.02
CA ALA A 88 -48.60 34.76 48.17
C ALA A 88 -49.38 33.94 49.21
N GLN A 89 -48.66 33.15 50.00
CA GLN A 89 -49.24 32.38 51.09
C GLN A 89 -48.23 32.11 52.20
N ASN A 90 -48.75 31.70 53.36
CA ASN A 90 -47.93 31.17 54.44
C ASN A 90 -47.48 29.75 54.06
N THR A 91 -46.20 29.46 54.19
CA THR A 91 -45.61 28.14 53.89
C THR A 91 -45.10 27.48 55.17
N PRO A 92 -45.30 26.15 55.34
CA PRO A 92 -44.70 25.42 56.44
C PRO A 92 -43.20 25.20 56.19
N SER A 93 -42.43 24.93 57.26
CA SER A 93 -41.12 24.30 57.10
C SER A 93 -41.28 22.79 56.89
N MET A 94 -40.50 22.22 55.98
CA MET A 94 -40.44 20.77 55.75
C MET A 94 -39.05 20.25 56.16
N PRO A 95 -38.97 19.14 56.92
CA PRO A 95 -37.69 18.51 57.22
C PRO A 95 -37.04 17.96 55.94
N ALA A 96 -35.71 17.81 55.96
CA ALA A 96 -34.99 17.11 54.89
C ALA A 96 -35.38 15.63 54.87
N ASP A 97 -35.43 15.04 53.68
CA ASP A 97 -35.55 13.60 53.47
C ASP A 97 -34.57 13.11 52.38
N LYS A 98 -34.75 11.88 51.88
CA LYS A 98 -33.88 11.29 50.85
C LYS A 98 -33.90 12.06 49.52
N TYR A 99 -34.96 12.81 49.24
CA TYR A 99 -35.24 13.39 47.93
C TYR A 99 -35.15 14.91 47.91
N CYS A 100 -35.43 15.57 49.04
CA CYS A 100 -35.33 17.01 49.18
C CYS A 100 -34.57 17.40 50.45
N ALA A 101 -33.75 18.45 50.36
CA ALA A 101 -33.22 19.15 51.51
C ALA A 101 -34.34 19.83 52.33
N ALA A 102 -33.99 20.29 53.53
CA ALA A 102 -34.94 20.96 54.41
C ALA A 102 -35.46 22.26 53.74
N TYR A 103 -36.78 22.43 53.74
CA TYR A 103 -37.43 23.66 53.26
C TYR A 103 -37.75 24.55 54.45
N GLN A 104 -37.31 25.80 54.41
CA GLN A 104 -37.63 26.78 55.44
C GLN A 104 -38.85 27.62 55.05
N GLY A 105 -39.93 27.46 55.80
CA GLY A 105 -41.19 28.19 55.63
C GLY A 105 -41.11 29.67 56.00
N SER A 106 -42.08 30.43 55.50
CA SER A 106 -42.24 31.87 55.74
C SER A 106 -43.72 32.24 55.86
N ALA A 107 -44.00 33.32 56.58
CA ALA A 107 -45.37 33.81 56.77
C ALA A 107 -45.97 34.49 55.53
N ASN A 108 -45.22 34.70 54.45
CA ASN A 108 -45.74 35.33 53.23
C ASN A 108 -44.82 35.08 52.02
N ASP A 109 -44.65 33.83 51.61
CA ASP A 109 -43.89 33.53 50.39
C ASP A 109 -44.74 33.83 49.15
N SER A 110 -44.18 34.59 48.20
CA SER A 110 -44.76 34.73 46.86
C SER A 110 -44.68 33.41 46.09
N ALA A 111 -45.51 33.24 45.06
CA ALA A 111 -45.44 32.06 44.20
C ALA A 111 -44.04 31.84 43.61
N ALA A 112 -43.38 32.92 43.18
CA ALA A 112 -41.99 32.87 42.70
C ALA A 112 -41.00 32.41 43.77
N SER A 113 -41.16 32.89 45.01
CA SER A 113 -40.33 32.46 46.14
C SER A 113 -40.54 30.98 46.48
N ILE A 114 -41.78 30.50 46.40
CA ILE A 114 -42.10 29.08 46.61
C ILE A 114 -41.42 28.23 45.54
N ILE A 115 -41.57 28.59 44.26
CA ILE A 115 -40.95 27.86 43.14
C ILE A 115 -39.43 27.82 43.30
N ALA A 116 -38.79 28.96 43.58
CA ALA A 116 -37.34 29.04 43.76
C ALA A 116 -36.85 28.19 44.95
N LYS A 117 -37.48 28.33 46.12
CA LYS A 117 -37.10 27.58 47.33
C LYS A 117 -37.34 26.08 47.19
N VAL A 118 -38.45 25.66 46.58
CA VAL A 118 -38.72 24.23 46.33
C VAL A 118 -37.71 23.67 45.33
N GLY A 119 -37.44 24.38 44.23
CA GLY A 119 -36.48 23.93 43.24
C GLY A 119 -35.08 23.73 43.82
N ALA A 120 -34.63 24.66 44.67
CA ALA A 120 -33.37 24.53 45.40
C ALA A 120 -33.39 23.37 46.41
N ALA A 121 -34.47 23.20 47.17
CA ALA A 121 -34.59 22.13 48.15
C ALA A 121 -34.62 20.73 47.50
N CYS A 122 -35.35 20.57 46.40
CA CYS A 122 -35.59 19.26 45.77
C CYS A 122 -34.72 19.02 44.52
N LYS A 123 -33.76 19.90 44.20
CA LYS A 123 -32.97 19.85 42.96
C LYS A 123 -33.86 19.68 41.71
N PHE A 124 -34.86 20.55 41.59
CA PHE A 124 -35.81 20.52 40.48
C PHE A 124 -35.86 21.89 39.80
N SER A 125 -35.82 21.90 38.48
CA SER A 125 -35.73 23.14 37.72
C SER A 125 -36.93 24.05 37.92
N GLN A 126 -36.67 25.30 38.31
CA GLN A 126 -37.69 26.34 38.41
C GLN A 126 -38.37 26.57 37.05
N LYS A 127 -37.60 26.49 35.95
CA LYS A 127 -38.12 26.56 34.57
C LYS A 127 -39.06 25.39 34.28
N ALA A 128 -38.66 24.16 34.61
CA ALA A 128 -39.50 22.98 34.44
C ALA A 128 -40.78 23.06 35.29
N MET A 129 -40.71 23.58 36.51
CA MET A 129 -41.87 23.79 37.38
C MET A 129 -42.86 24.78 36.79
N LEU A 130 -42.38 25.90 36.23
CA LEU A 130 -43.22 26.89 35.56
C LEU A 130 -43.96 26.28 34.36
N VAL A 131 -43.27 25.47 33.56
CA VAL A 131 -43.90 24.75 32.44
C VAL A 131 -44.92 23.74 32.94
N LEU A 132 -44.62 23.00 34.02
CA LEU A 132 -45.55 22.04 34.61
C LEU A 132 -46.84 22.73 35.09
N LEU A 133 -46.73 23.86 35.80
CA LEU A 133 -47.88 24.65 36.27
C LEU A 133 -48.77 25.17 35.12
N GLU A 134 -48.16 25.50 33.98
CA GLU A 134 -48.89 25.90 32.78
C GLU A 134 -49.56 24.72 32.09
N LYS A 135 -48.82 23.63 31.91
CA LYS A 135 -49.30 22.41 31.27
C LYS A 135 -50.51 21.82 32.00
N GLU A 136 -50.46 21.79 33.33
CA GLU A 136 -51.47 21.09 34.15
C GLU A 136 -52.70 21.94 34.45
N GLN A 137 -52.53 23.24 34.72
CA GLN A 137 -53.63 24.10 35.17
C GLN A 137 -53.69 25.48 34.48
N SER A 138 -52.80 25.73 33.51
CA SER A 138 -52.59 27.04 32.84
C SER A 138 -52.31 28.19 33.80
N LEU A 139 -51.71 27.90 34.96
CA LEU A 139 -51.64 28.86 36.06
C LEU A 139 -50.69 30.03 35.79
N VAL A 140 -49.70 29.85 34.91
CA VAL A 140 -48.75 30.93 34.58
C VAL A 140 -49.46 32.02 33.78
N SER A 141 -50.26 31.64 32.77
CA SER A 141 -50.96 32.59 31.90
C SER A 141 -52.36 33.02 32.40
N LEU A 142 -53.01 32.26 33.29
CA LEU A 142 -54.39 32.50 33.70
C LEU A 142 -54.54 33.75 34.59
N ALA A 143 -55.39 34.69 34.17
CA ALA A 143 -55.54 35.99 34.84
C ALA A 143 -56.20 35.94 36.24
N ALA A 144 -57.08 34.97 36.50
CA ALA A 144 -57.74 34.84 37.81
C ALA A 144 -58.04 33.36 38.13
N PRO A 145 -57.02 32.57 38.51
CA PRO A 145 -57.21 31.19 38.95
C PRO A 145 -58.18 31.08 40.12
N THR A 146 -59.06 30.08 40.09
CA THR A 146 -59.86 29.70 41.25
C THR A 146 -58.97 29.06 42.32
N THR A 147 -59.37 29.15 43.59
CA THR A 147 -58.68 28.48 44.70
C THR A 147 -58.54 26.96 44.49
N GLY A 148 -59.52 26.32 43.86
CA GLY A 148 -59.45 24.89 43.51
C GLY A 148 -58.30 24.56 42.57
N ARG A 149 -58.08 25.38 41.52
CA ARG A 149 -56.94 25.20 40.60
C ARG A 149 -55.59 25.42 41.29
N LEU A 150 -55.50 26.40 42.19
CA LEU A 150 -54.29 26.59 43.01
C LEU A 150 -54.05 25.43 43.98
N ALA A 151 -55.13 24.83 44.51
CA ALA A 151 -55.04 23.67 45.39
C ALA A 151 -54.63 22.37 44.65
N ALA A 152 -54.86 22.31 43.34
CA ALA A 152 -54.52 21.21 42.44
C ALA A 152 -53.46 21.61 41.39
N ALA A 153 -52.54 22.52 41.76
CA ALA A 153 -51.70 23.26 40.82
C ALA A 153 -50.87 22.41 39.84
N THR A 154 -50.44 21.22 40.26
CA THR A 154 -49.71 20.27 39.42
C THR A 154 -50.55 19.01 39.14
N GLY A 155 -51.66 18.79 39.84
CA GLY A 155 -52.47 17.57 39.73
C GLY A 155 -51.93 16.41 40.58
N PHE A 156 -50.86 16.60 41.34
CA PHE A 156 -50.28 15.55 42.18
C PHE A 156 -51.25 15.13 43.30
N GLY A 157 -51.63 13.86 43.34
CA GLY A 157 -52.59 13.35 44.34
C GLY A 157 -54.03 13.86 44.14
N CYS A 158 -54.38 14.29 42.93
CA CYS A 158 -55.71 14.80 42.56
C CYS A 158 -56.36 13.96 41.46
N PRO A 159 -57.09 12.88 41.77
CA PRO A 159 -57.76 12.07 40.76
C PRO A 159 -58.91 12.83 40.07
N ASP A 160 -59.07 12.70 38.75
CA ASP A 160 -60.09 13.43 37.97
C ASP A 160 -61.54 13.21 38.46
N THR A 161 -61.81 12.10 39.14
CA THR A 161 -63.14 11.72 39.64
C THR A 161 -63.30 11.85 41.16
N ALA A 162 -62.31 12.41 41.87
CA ALA A 162 -62.32 12.54 43.33
C ALA A 162 -61.66 13.86 43.81
N PRO A 163 -61.97 14.34 45.02
CA PRO A 163 -61.19 15.44 45.61
C PRO A 163 -59.71 15.08 45.74
N CYS A 164 -58.83 16.08 45.63
CA CYS A 164 -57.42 15.91 45.96
C CYS A 164 -57.24 15.36 47.37
N ASP A 165 -56.21 14.54 47.57
CA ASP A 165 -55.79 14.12 48.89
C ASP A 165 -55.44 15.36 49.74
N SER A 166 -56.14 15.52 50.86
CA SER A 166 -56.00 16.66 51.76
C SER A 166 -54.59 16.83 52.35
N SER A 167 -53.75 15.79 52.33
CA SER A 167 -52.36 15.84 52.79
C SER A 167 -51.40 16.50 51.80
N VAL A 168 -51.79 16.61 50.52
CA VAL A 168 -50.98 17.20 49.44
C VAL A 168 -51.72 18.30 48.67
N GLY A 169 -52.96 18.62 49.07
CA GLY A 169 -53.75 19.71 48.52
C GLY A 169 -53.27 21.09 48.99
N GLY A 170 -53.24 22.05 48.08
CA GLY A 170 -52.75 23.42 48.34
C GLY A 170 -51.51 23.76 47.51
N PHE A 171 -51.38 25.03 47.10
CA PHE A 171 -50.35 25.45 46.13
C PHE A 171 -48.91 25.06 46.53
N PHE A 172 -48.56 25.21 47.81
CA PHE A 172 -47.22 24.83 48.28
C PHE A 172 -46.98 23.32 48.15
N TYR A 173 -47.91 22.51 48.66
CA TYR A 173 -47.77 21.07 48.68
C TYR A 173 -47.79 20.46 47.26
N GLN A 174 -48.58 21.02 46.36
CA GLN A 174 -48.58 20.61 44.95
C GLN A 174 -47.23 20.80 44.27
N ILE A 175 -46.56 21.93 44.53
CA ILE A 175 -45.22 22.22 43.98
C ILE A 175 -44.16 21.36 44.66
N TYR A 176 -44.17 21.29 46.00
CA TYR A 176 -43.20 20.52 46.78
C TYR A 176 -43.25 19.03 46.44
N TYR A 177 -44.44 18.42 46.48
CA TYR A 177 -44.58 16.98 46.24
C TYR A 177 -44.44 16.61 44.76
N ALA A 178 -44.78 17.48 43.81
CA ALA A 178 -44.45 17.24 42.40
C ALA A 178 -42.92 17.20 42.18
N ALA A 179 -42.18 18.21 42.66
CA ALA A 179 -40.72 18.24 42.55
C ALA A 179 -40.08 17.02 43.23
N ARG A 180 -40.54 16.70 44.45
CA ARG A 180 -40.11 15.50 45.17
C ARG A 180 -40.42 14.22 44.40
N GLN A 181 -41.58 14.12 43.75
CA GLN A 181 -41.96 12.92 42.99
C GLN A 181 -41.01 12.67 41.81
N PHE A 182 -40.56 13.72 41.11
CA PHE A 182 -39.57 13.56 40.04
C PHE A 182 -38.21 13.07 40.56
N GLN A 183 -37.83 13.41 41.80
CA GLN A 183 -36.68 12.81 42.48
C GLN A 183 -36.92 11.35 42.87
N VAL A 184 -38.15 10.99 43.27
CA VAL A 184 -38.53 9.59 43.55
C VAL A 184 -38.44 8.74 42.29
N TYR A 185 -38.91 9.24 41.14
CA TYR A 185 -38.78 8.55 39.85
C TYR A 185 -37.30 8.32 39.49
N LYS A 186 -36.46 9.36 39.60
CA LYS A 186 -35.02 9.28 39.32
C LYS A 186 -34.29 8.29 40.23
N ALA A 187 -34.62 8.30 41.53
CA ALA A 187 -33.94 7.49 42.52
C ALA A 187 -34.42 6.03 42.57
N ASN A 188 -35.59 5.72 42.01
CA ASN A 188 -36.18 4.37 42.03
C ASN A 188 -36.78 4.01 40.65
N PRO A 189 -35.99 4.04 39.56
CA PRO A 189 -36.52 3.95 38.19
C PRO A 189 -37.27 2.65 37.93
N TYR A 190 -36.79 1.52 38.47
CA TYR A 190 -37.40 0.19 38.30
C TYR A 190 -38.73 -0.03 39.05
N SER A 191 -39.16 0.92 39.88
CA SER A 191 -40.44 0.85 40.59
C SER A 191 -41.62 1.42 39.78
N PHE A 192 -41.38 1.87 38.55
CA PHE A 192 -42.36 2.53 37.69
C PHE A 192 -42.37 1.94 36.28
N ASN A 193 -43.41 2.28 35.50
CA ASN A 193 -43.67 1.66 34.21
C ASN A 193 -42.71 2.14 33.10
N HIS A 194 -42.16 3.35 33.20
CA HIS A 194 -41.22 3.89 32.22
C HIS A 194 -39.83 4.03 32.86
N ILE A 195 -38.86 3.32 32.28
CA ILE A 195 -37.51 3.17 32.84
C ILE A 195 -36.50 3.81 31.87
N PRO A 196 -35.54 4.63 32.35
CA PRO A 196 -34.48 5.19 31.51
C PRO A 196 -33.47 4.12 31.08
N GLY A 197 -32.79 4.33 29.96
CA GLY A 197 -31.84 3.38 29.35
C GLY A 197 -32.51 2.13 28.75
N ALA A 198 -33.82 2.17 28.51
CA ALA A 198 -34.59 1.03 28.03
C ALA A 198 -35.63 1.44 26.97
N THR A 199 -35.99 0.48 26.12
CA THR A 199 -37.12 0.64 25.18
C THR A 199 -38.43 0.37 25.90
N ASN A 200 -39.31 1.38 25.94
CA ASN A 200 -40.62 1.33 26.58
C ASN A 200 -41.70 1.46 25.49
N ASN A 201 -42.75 0.64 25.55
CA ASN A 201 -43.90 0.81 24.65
C ASN A 201 -44.85 1.86 25.23
N VAL A 202 -44.80 3.08 24.68
CA VAL A 202 -45.57 4.22 25.20
C VAL A 202 -46.87 4.39 24.41
N LEU A 203 -47.99 4.48 25.12
CA LEU A 203 -49.32 4.65 24.53
C LEU A 203 -49.49 6.05 23.91
N TYR A 204 -50.26 6.15 22.83
CA TYR A 204 -50.66 7.46 22.27
C TYR A 204 -51.84 8.10 23.01
N ASN A 205 -52.66 7.29 23.68
CA ASN A 205 -53.89 7.75 24.34
C ASN A 205 -54.33 6.73 25.42
N PRO A 206 -55.07 7.14 26.46
CA PRO A 206 -55.74 6.21 27.39
C PRO A 206 -56.64 5.18 26.69
N ASN A 207 -57.20 5.54 25.54
CA ASN A 207 -57.91 4.61 24.68
C ASN A 207 -56.91 3.68 23.97
N PHE A 208 -56.79 2.44 24.45
CA PHE A 208 -55.90 1.41 23.90
C PHE A 208 -56.07 1.15 22.38
N SER A 209 -57.24 1.44 21.80
CA SER A 209 -57.43 1.30 20.34
C SER A 209 -56.61 2.30 19.51
N CYS A 210 -56.06 3.34 20.13
CA CYS A 210 -55.14 4.29 19.51
C CYS A 210 -53.71 3.75 19.38
N GLY A 211 -53.38 2.63 20.04
CA GLY A 211 -52.07 1.98 19.98
C GLY A 211 -50.97 2.64 20.81
N SER A 212 -49.75 2.13 20.58
CA SER A 212 -48.49 2.55 21.21
C SER A 212 -47.35 2.44 20.19
N SER A 213 -46.20 3.02 20.49
CA SER A 213 -44.95 2.72 19.78
C SER A 213 -43.79 2.51 20.76
N PRO A 214 -42.75 1.75 20.35
CA PRO A 214 -41.53 1.64 21.13
C PRO A 214 -40.80 2.99 21.16
N VAL A 215 -40.32 3.38 22.33
CA VAL A 215 -39.53 4.58 22.58
C VAL A 215 -38.35 4.18 23.44
N TYR A 216 -37.13 4.35 22.94
CA TYR A 216 -35.92 4.25 23.76
C TYR A 216 -35.82 5.50 24.63
N ILE A 217 -36.02 5.37 25.94
CA ILE A 217 -36.01 6.51 26.86
C ILE A 217 -34.56 6.71 27.35
N GLU A 218 -33.93 7.79 26.91
CA GLU A 218 -32.48 8.02 27.07
C GLU A 218 -32.10 8.46 28.50
N ASN A 219 -32.96 9.20 29.20
CA ASN A 219 -32.62 9.83 30.47
C ASN A 219 -33.75 9.80 31.53
N SER A 220 -33.38 10.14 32.77
CA SER A 220 -34.28 10.06 33.94
C SER A 220 -35.42 11.07 33.89
N ALA A 221 -35.18 12.26 33.37
CA ALA A 221 -36.15 13.33 33.22
C ALA A 221 -37.27 12.92 32.27
N THR A 222 -36.92 12.36 31.12
CA THR A 222 -37.86 11.84 30.13
C THR A 222 -38.67 10.66 30.69
N ALA A 223 -38.00 9.71 31.38
CA ALA A 223 -38.70 8.64 32.10
C ALA A 223 -39.68 9.18 33.14
N GLY A 224 -39.26 10.18 33.91
CA GLY A 224 -40.09 10.87 34.89
C GLY A 224 -41.32 11.54 34.26
N LEU A 225 -41.17 12.20 33.11
CA LEU A 225 -42.27 12.83 32.38
C LEU A 225 -43.30 11.81 31.86
N TYR A 226 -42.86 10.64 31.40
CA TYR A 226 -43.78 9.55 31.05
C TYR A 226 -44.41 8.88 32.28
N ASN A 227 -43.69 8.75 33.39
CA ASN A 227 -44.31 8.25 34.62
C ASN A 227 -45.33 9.22 35.22
N TYR A 228 -45.16 10.52 34.98
CA TYR A 228 -46.11 11.56 35.39
C TYR A 228 -47.31 11.65 34.42
N THR A 229 -47.03 11.65 33.12
CA THR A 229 -48.02 11.75 32.04
C THR A 229 -47.74 10.65 30.99
N PRO A 230 -48.36 9.46 31.09
CA PRO A 230 -47.93 8.23 30.40
C PRO A 230 -48.39 8.11 28.95
N TYR A 231 -48.32 9.22 28.19
CA TYR A 231 -48.72 9.24 26.79
C TYR A 231 -47.76 10.07 25.94
N GLN A 232 -47.39 9.55 24.77
CA GLN A 232 -46.64 10.27 23.74
C GLN A 232 -47.61 10.87 22.69
N PRO A 233 -47.26 11.98 22.02
CA PRO A 233 -48.09 12.52 20.95
C PRO A 233 -48.12 11.59 19.74
N ASN A 234 -49.27 11.48 19.09
CA ASN A 234 -49.36 10.88 17.75
C ASN A 234 -49.04 11.92 16.67
N GLN A 235 -48.94 11.49 15.41
CA GLN A 235 -48.59 12.39 14.30
C GLN A 235 -49.58 13.55 14.15
N ALA A 236 -50.88 13.34 14.39
CA ALA A 236 -51.88 14.41 14.34
C ALA A 236 -51.62 15.50 15.39
N ALA A 237 -51.17 15.12 16.60
CA ALA A 237 -50.79 16.04 17.65
C ALA A 237 -49.50 16.82 17.30
N LEU A 238 -48.53 16.20 16.63
CA LEU A 238 -47.30 16.87 16.19
C LEU A 238 -47.55 17.83 15.03
N ASN A 239 -48.40 17.45 14.07
CA ASN A 239 -48.79 18.31 12.93
C ASN A 239 -49.48 19.60 13.38
N ASN A 240 -50.13 19.59 14.56
CA ASN A 240 -50.72 20.77 15.18
C ASN A 240 -50.12 21.04 16.56
N LEU A 241 -48.82 21.35 16.60
CA LEU A 241 -48.02 21.42 17.82
C LEU A 241 -48.64 22.27 18.95
N ARG A 242 -49.25 23.41 18.60
CA ARG A 242 -49.89 24.34 19.57
C ARG A 242 -51.41 24.20 19.64
N GLY A 243 -51.99 23.34 18.83
CA GLY A 243 -53.44 23.14 18.74
C GLY A 243 -53.85 21.72 19.09
N THR A 244 -55.05 21.38 18.65
CA THR A 244 -55.70 20.08 18.85
C THR A 244 -55.44 19.15 17.66
N GLY A 245 -55.17 17.87 17.94
CA GLY A 245 -55.08 16.83 16.93
C GLY A 245 -56.41 16.06 16.78
N ASP A 246 -56.34 14.74 16.62
CA ASP A 246 -57.48 13.85 16.45
C ASP A 246 -57.91 13.17 17.77
N GLY A 247 -58.83 12.21 17.70
CA GLY A 247 -59.34 11.47 18.86
C GLY A 247 -58.29 10.58 19.56
N CYS A 248 -57.12 10.39 18.96
CA CYS A 248 -56.01 9.62 19.52
C CYS A 248 -54.84 10.50 19.98
N SER A 249 -54.96 11.82 19.86
CA SER A 249 -53.92 12.75 20.27
C SER A 249 -53.83 12.91 21.80
N ALA A 250 -52.62 12.75 22.33
CA ALA A 250 -52.25 13.19 23.68
C ALA A 250 -51.34 14.43 23.62
N TYR A 251 -51.45 15.29 24.64
CA TYR A 251 -50.85 16.62 24.62
C TYR A 251 -49.85 16.89 25.74
N GLY A 252 -49.83 16.09 26.81
CA GLY A 252 -49.04 16.37 28.02
C GLY A 252 -47.56 16.59 27.72
N ASN A 253 -46.84 15.53 27.36
CA ASN A 253 -45.39 15.61 27.13
C ASN A 253 -45.02 16.51 25.93
N ARG A 254 -45.84 16.52 24.88
CA ARG A 254 -45.74 17.47 23.77
C ARG A 254 -45.79 18.93 24.24
N ASN A 255 -46.77 19.27 25.08
CA ASN A 255 -46.97 20.61 25.60
C ASN A 255 -45.85 21.03 26.54
N PHE A 256 -45.37 20.11 27.38
CA PHE A 256 -44.20 20.37 28.21
C PHE A 256 -43.02 20.81 27.34
N TRP A 257 -42.68 19.99 26.34
CA TRP A 257 -41.54 20.24 25.46
C TRP A 257 -41.62 21.58 24.75
N TRP A 258 -42.68 21.84 23.98
CA TRP A 258 -42.72 23.07 23.18
C TRP A 258 -42.80 24.32 24.07
N MET A 259 -43.50 24.25 25.22
CA MET A 259 -43.58 25.39 26.15
C MET A 259 -42.21 25.68 26.76
N TYR A 260 -41.45 24.66 27.14
CA TYR A 260 -40.09 24.84 27.62
C TYR A 260 -39.22 25.48 26.53
N THR A 261 -39.25 24.93 25.32
CA THR A 261 -38.48 25.43 24.17
C THR A 261 -38.75 26.91 23.90
N ASP A 262 -40.01 27.28 23.83
CA ASP A 262 -40.43 28.67 23.58
C ASP A 262 -40.08 29.65 24.69
N TRP A 263 -40.12 29.20 25.95
CA TRP A 263 -39.97 30.09 27.09
C TRP A 263 -38.51 30.25 27.48
N PHE A 264 -37.71 29.20 27.30
CA PHE A 264 -36.39 29.10 27.91
C PHE A 264 -35.30 28.62 26.96
N GLY A 265 -35.63 28.31 25.70
CA GLY A 265 -34.69 27.76 24.72
C GLY A 265 -34.63 26.23 24.73
N SER A 266 -33.66 25.65 24.02
CA SER A 266 -33.54 24.20 23.82
C SER A 266 -33.73 23.39 25.11
N THR A 267 -34.39 22.24 24.98
CA THR A 267 -34.55 21.26 26.06
C THR A 267 -33.34 20.36 26.25
N GLN A 268 -32.24 20.61 25.52
CA GLN A 268 -31.02 19.78 25.57
C GLN A 268 -29.79 20.50 26.16
N GLY A 269 -29.97 21.70 26.72
CA GLY A 269 -28.86 22.61 27.07
C GLY A 269 -28.58 23.59 25.95
N SER A 270 -27.51 24.39 26.06
CA SER A 270 -27.03 25.30 25.00
C SER A 270 -27.13 24.58 23.65
N ASN A 271 -27.77 25.23 22.67
CA ASN A 271 -27.92 24.64 21.34
C ASN A 271 -26.55 24.18 20.84
N ALA A 272 -26.41 22.95 20.34
CA ALA A 272 -25.23 22.52 19.57
C ALA A 272 -24.87 23.49 18.42
N LYS A 273 -25.79 24.41 18.05
CA LYS A 273 -25.54 25.51 17.12
C LYS A 273 -24.62 26.62 17.63
N ASP A 274 -24.48 26.81 18.94
CA ASP A 274 -23.69 27.90 19.54
C ASP A 274 -22.63 27.39 20.55
N GLU A 275 -22.43 26.08 20.69
CA GLU A 275 -21.35 25.55 21.52
C GLU A 275 -19.98 25.80 20.87
N PRO A 276 -19.02 26.40 21.60
CA PRO A 276 -17.66 26.57 21.10
C PRO A 276 -16.98 25.22 20.96
N SER A 277 -16.39 24.93 19.80
CA SER A 277 -15.65 23.68 19.59
C SER A 277 -14.42 23.57 20.48
N LEU A 278 -13.80 24.69 20.86
CA LEU A 278 -12.63 24.72 21.74
C LEU A 278 -12.93 25.49 23.03
N ILE A 279 -12.69 24.84 24.16
CA ILE A 279 -12.95 25.40 25.49
C ILE A 279 -11.74 25.29 26.41
N MET A 280 -11.65 26.21 27.37
CA MET A 280 -10.67 26.21 28.46
C MET A 280 -11.32 26.74 29.73
N ALA A 281 -10.91 26.25 30.90
CA ALA A 281 -11.34 26.84 32.17
C ALA A 281 -10.69 28.20 32.42
N ASN A 282 -11.42 29.13 33.02
CA ASN A 282 -10.88 30.42 33.45
C ASN A 282 -9.73 30.22 34.44
N GLY A 283 -8.52 30.65 34.06
CA GLY A 283 -7.28 30.46 34.82
C GLY A 283 -6.66 29.06 34.70
N GLY A 284 -7.22 28.17 33.86
CA GLY A 284 -6.65 26.87 33.54
C GLY A 284 -5.61 26.93 32.43
N THR A 285 -4.83 25.86 32.27
CA THR A 285 -3.80 25.71 31.22
C THR A 285 -4.15 24.66 30.16
N SER A 286 -5.21 23.87 30.39
CA SER A 286 -5.63 22.78 29.50
C SER A 286 -6.75 23.23 28.56
N THR A 287 -6.59 22.95 27.28
CA THR A 287 -7.61 23.17 26.24
C THR A 287 -8.32 21.86 25.93
N TYR A 288 -9.60 21.94 25.63
CA TYR A 288 -10.44 20.79 25.29
C TYR A 288 -11.20 21.05 23.99
N LEU A 289 -11.33 20.01 23.17
CA LEU A 289 -12.35 19.92 22.14
C LEU A 289 -13.68 19.59 22.84
N LEU A 290 -14.69 20.43 22.68
CA LEU A 290 -16.05 20.15 23.13
C LEU A 290 -16.83 19.56 21.95
N SER A 291 -17.36 18.36 22.14
CA SER A 291 -18.14 17.66 21.11
C SER A 291 -19.26 16.87 21.77
N ASP A 292 -20.49 17.11 21.33
CA ASP A 292 -21.70 16.47 21.88
C ASP A 292 -21.81 16.56 23.42
N GLY A 293 -21.45 17.71 23.98
CA GLY A 293 -21.43 17.93 25.43
C GLY A 293 -20.31 17.19 26.19
N ILE A 294 -19.37 16.56 25.50
CA ILE A 294 -18.22 15.84 26.06
C ILE A 294 -16.94 16.65 25.83
N ARG A 295 -16.10 16.79 26.86
CA ARG A 295 -14.77 17.41 26.73
C ARG A 295 -13.71 16.37 26.42
N HIS A 296 -12.94 16.63 25.38
CA HIS A 296 -11.80 15.83 24.94
C HIS A 296 -10.54 16.66 25.15
N TYR A 297 -9.64 16.20 26.03
CA TYR A 297 -8.38 16.92 26.26
C TYR A 297 -7.54 16.94 24.98
N ILE A 298 -7.02 18.12 24.63
CA ILE A 298 -6.12 18.30 23.50
C ILE A 298 -4.69 18.41 24.05
N PRO A 299 -3.81 17.42 23.78
CA PRO A 299 -2.40 17.55 24.08
C PRO A 299 -1.79 18.82 23.44
N PRO A 300 -0.91 19.56 24.13
CA PRO A 300 -0.38 20.83 23.65
C PRO A 300 0.25 20.78 22.26
N GLU A 301 0.88 19.66 21.89
CA GLU A 301 1.50 19.42 20.58
C GLU A 301 0.50 19.38 19.41
N TYR A 302 -0.79 19.17 19.68
CA TYR A 302 -1.85 19.15 18.65
C TYR A 302 -2.69 20.42 18.64
N LEU A 303 -2.54 21.32 19.62
CA LEU A 303 -3.40 22.49 19.79
C LEU A 303 -3.44 23.41 18.55
N ASP A 304 -2.32 23.57 17.85
CA ASP A 304 -2.25 24.40 16.64
C ASP A 304 -3.15 23.87 15.53
N ARG A 305 -3.34 22.55 15.42
CA ARG A 305 -4.23 21.92 14.43
C ARG A 305 -5.68 22.25 14.73
N TYR A 306 -6.05 22.12 16.01
CA TYR A 306 -7.40 22.39 16.49
C TYR A 306 -7.76 23.87 16.37
N THR A 307 -6.84 24.78 16.71
CA THR A 307 -7.06 26.22 16.55
C THR A 307 -7.10 26.63 15.08
N ALA A 308 -6.31 26.00 14.19
CA ALA A 308 -6.43 26.19 12.75
C ALA A 308 -7.78 25.69 12.19
N ALA A 309 -8.30 24.60 12.77
CA ALA A 309 -9.55 23.96 12.37
C ALA A 309 -10.81 24.71 12.84
N PHE A 310 -10.83 25.13 14.12
CA PHE A 310 -12.03 25.65 14.79
C PHE A 310 -11.91 27.10 15.28
N GLY A 311 -10.74 27.72 15.14
CA GLY A 311 -10.50 29.10 15.54
C GLY A 311 -10.14 29.26 17.02
N ASP A 312 -10.60 30.36 17.63
CA ASP A 312 -10.19 30.78 18.96
C ASP A 312 -10.77 29.89 20.08
N VAL A 313 -9.98 29.72 21.15
CA VAL A 313 -10.40 28.99 22.36
C VAL A 313 -11.32 29.86 23.22
N THR A 314 -12.49 29.33 23.58
CA THR A 314 -13.44 30.02 24.45
C THR A 314 -13.15 29.72 25.92
N VAL A 315 -12.97 30.77 26.72
CA VAL A 315 -12.74 30.64 28.17
C VAL A 315 -14.08 30.58 28.91
N LEU A 316 -14.30 29.50 29.67
CA LEU A 316 -15.53 29.24 30.43
C LEU A 316 -15.26 29.17 31.95
N PRO A 317 -16.27 29.43 32.80
CA PRO A 317 -16.14 29.19 34.25
C PRO A 317 -15.80 27.73 34.56
N GLN A 318 -14.95 27.49 35.56
CA GLN A 318 -14.54 26.13 35.99
C GLN A 318 -15.74 25.20 36.24
N GLN A 319 -16.81 25.73 36.83
CA GLN A 319 -18.03 24.98 37.12
C GLN A 319 -18.68 24.35 35.87
N HIS A 320 -18.52 24.97 34.70
CA HIS A 320 -19.01 24.40 33.44
C HIS A 320 -18.22 23.13 33.08
N LEU A 321 -16.89 23.20 33.16
CA LEU A 321 -16.02 22.05 32.92
C LEU A 321 -16.24 20.95 33.95
N ASP A 322 -16.49 21.28 35.22
CA ASP A 322 -16.76 20.28 36.27
C ASP A 322 -18.00 19.42 35.99
N TRP A 323 -18.97 19.96 35.24
CA TRP A 323 -20.18 19.25 34.83
C TRP A 323 -20.11 18.68 33.41
N THR A 324 -19.04 18.97 32.66
CA THR A 324 -18.82 18.42 31.32
C THR A 324 -18.15 17.04 31.44
N PRO A 325 -18.80 15.96 30.99
CA PRO A 325 -18.23 14.61 31.01
C PRO A 325 -16.91 14.52 30.22
N TRP A 326 -16.02 13.64 30.67
CA TRP A 326 -14.77 13.35 29.97
C TRP A 326 -14.97 12.38 28.82
N GLY A 327 -14.32 12.67 27.70
CA GLY A 327 -14.18 11.77 26.57
C GLY A 327 -12.75 11.33 26.34
N SER A 328 -12.55 10.57 25.26
CA SER A 328 -11.23 10.25 24.72
C SER A 328 -10.41 11.49 24.43
N TRP A 329 -9.08 11.38 24.43
CA TRP A 329 -8.24 12.52 24.06
C TRP A 329 -8.40 12.84 22.58
N ALA A 330 -8.23 14.13 22.26
CA ALA A 330 -8.31 14.66 20.91
C ALA A 330 -6.89 14.87 20.39
N ASP A 331 -6.33 13.83 19.77
CA ASP A 331 -5.05 13.86 19.05
C ASP A 331 -5.29 14.15 17.55
N GLN A 332 -4.36 13.81 16.64
CA GLN A 332 -4.60 14.00 15.20
C GLN A 332 -5.63 13.02 14.59
N PHE A 333 -6.03 11.96 15.30
CA PHE A 333 -7.00 10.96 14.85
C PHE A 333 -8.36 11.22 15.49
N LEU A 334 -9.38 11.33 14.65
CA LEU A 334 -10.74 11.67 15.05
C LEU A 334 -11.72 10.67 14.46
N SER A 335 -12.90 10.57 15.06
CA SER A 335 -14.00 9.77 14.49
C SER A 335 -15.31 10.54 14.46
N ASP A 336 -16.33 10.02 13.78
CA ASP A 336 -17.70 10.54 13.84
C ASP A 336 -18.63 9.59 14.60
N ALA A 337 -19.93 9.92 14.63
CA ALA A 337 -20.94 9.11 15.28
C ALA A 337 -21.08 7.70 14.66
N ASP A 338 -20.75 7.55 13.37
CA ASP A 338 -20.80 6.30 12.61
C ASP A 338 -19.46 5.53 12.64
N SER A 339 -18.52 5.97 13.50
CA SER A 339 -17.17 5.41 13.62
C SER A 339 -16.33 5.47 12.33
N ASN A 340 -16.63 6.41 11.42
CA ASN A 340 -15.68 6.72 10.35
C ASN A 340 -14.46 7.38 10.97
N ALA A 341 -13.26 7.02 10.51
CA ALA A 341 -12.01 7.56 10.99
C ALA A 341 -11.51 8.73 10.12
N TYR A 342 -10.91 9.71 10.77
CA TYR A 342 -10.38 10.92 10.16
C TYR A 342 -9.00 11.27 10.71
N TYR A 343 -8.23 11.99 9.92
CA TYR A 343 -6.97 12.59 10.31
C TYR A 343 -7.04 14.11 10.14
N LEU A 344 -6.71 14.84 11.21
CA LEU A 344 -6.64 16.30 11.23
C LEU A 344 -5.20 16.75 10.95
N ASN A 345 -4.99 17.39 9.81
CA ASN A 345 -3.66 17.83 9.40
C ASN A 345 -3.25 19.16 10.08
N GLU A 346 -1.99 19.54 9.91
CA GLU A 346 -1.43 20.78 10.48
C GLU A 346 -2.15 22.07 10.05
N SER A 347 -2.80 22.07 8.89
CA SER A 347 -3.56 23.21 8.40
C SER A 347 -4.98 23.30 8.95
N GLY A 348 -5.39 22.36 9.82
CA GLY A 348 -6.74 22.23 10.34
C GLY A 348 -7.74 21.64 9.33
N ALA A 349 -7.27 21.03 8.25
CA ALA A 349 -8.11 20.34 7.27
C ALA A 349 -8.21 18.85 7.60
N LEU A 350 -9.37 18.27 7.33
CA LEU A 350 -9.75 16.91 7.74
C LEU A 350 -9.69 15.96 6.55
N ALA A 351 -8.89 14.90 6.64
CA ALA A 351 -8.85 13.81 5.66
C ALA A 351 -9.58 12.59 6.20
N LYS A 352 -10.46 11.97 5.39
CA LYS A 352 -11.20 10.76 5.78
C LYS A 352 -10.39 9.52 5.43
N PHE A 353 -10.20 8.58 6.35
CA PHE A 353 -9.66 7.27 5.98
C PHE A 353 -10.71 6.46 5.22
N ARG A 354 -10.29 5.69 4.20
CA ARG A 354 -11.21 4.86 3.40
C ARG A 354 -12.03 3.91 4.27
N SER A 355 -11.41 3.36 5.32
CA SER A 355 -12.09 2.54 6.31
C SER A 355 -11.34 2.59 7.64
N CYS A 356 -11.95 2.08 8.70
CA CYS A 356 -11.30 1.96 10.00
C CYS A 356 -10.01 1.12 9.93
N GLY A 357 -10.01 -0.02 9.24
CA GLY A 357 -8.81 -0.84 9.11
C GLY A 357 -7.65 -0.14 8.39
N VAL A 358 -7.93 0.86 7.55
CA VAL A 358 -6.88 1.74 7.00
C VAL A 358 -6.34 2.63 8.11
N ALA A 359 -7.20 3.30 8.89
CA ALA A 359 -6.76 4.16 10.00
C ALA A 359 -5.90 3.40 11.02
N GLU A 360 -6.30 2.18 11.39
CA GLU A 360 -5.55 1.28 12.27
C GLU A 360 -4.17 0.93 11.73
N ALA A 361 -4.04 0.74 10.42
CA ALA A 361 -2.75 0.48 9.79
C ALA A 361 -1.79 1.69 9.87
N PHE A 362 -2.32 2.90 10.06
CA PHE A 362 -1.54 4.12 10.35
C PHE A 362 -1.35 4.38 11.85
N GLY A 363 -1.77 3.44 12.71
CA GLY A 363 -1.73 3.58 14.18
C GLY A 363 -2.86 4.44 14.77
N GLY A 364 -3.85 4.83 13.96
CA GLY A 364 -5.04 5.55 14.41
C GLY A 364 -6.16 4.61 14.89
N GLY A 365 -7.14 5.14 15.63
CA GLY A 365 -8.30 4.39 16.08
C GLY A 365 -9.59 4.75 15.32
N CYS A 366 -10.62 3.91 15.46
CA CYS A 366 -11.99 4.26 15.10
C CYS A 366 -12.95 3.96 16.26
N GLY A 367 -13.83 4.92 16.57
CA GLY A 367 -14.88 4.71 17.57
C GLY A 367 -14.37 4.75 19.02
N VAL A 368 -14.34 3.60 19.70
CA VAL A 368 -14.04 3.53 21.14
C VAL A 368 -12.58 3.93 21.38
N GLY A 369 -12.35 4.94 22.21
CA GLY A 369 -11.00 5.45 22.48
C GLY A 369 -10.58 6.63 21.60
N THR A 370 -11.35 7.01 20.58
CA THR A 370 -11.07 8.17 19.71
C THR A 370 -12.04 9.32 19.99
N ALA A 371 -11.56 10.56 20.00
CA ALA A 371 -12.45 11.72 20.13
C ALA A 371 -13.42 11.79 18.94
N LYS A 372 -14.70 12.10 19.22
CA LYS A 372 -15.75 12.13 18.20
C LYS A 372 -16.05 13.56 17.79
N LEU A 373 -16.24 13.80 16.50
CA LEU A 373 -16.75 15.05 15.95
C LEU A 373 -18.26 14.95 15.75
N THR A 374 -18.97 16.04 16.07
CA THR A 374 -20.37 16.19 15.68
C THR A 374 -20.51 16.40 14.17
N GLU A 375 -21.67 16.07 13.60
CA GLU A 375 -21.98 16.33 12.18
C GLU A 375 -21.76 17.81 11.80
N LYS A 376 -22.09 18.73 12.73
CA LYS A 376 -21.84 20.17 12.56
C LYS A 376 -20.34 20.50 12.46
N GLN A 377 -19.52 19.94 13.35
CA GLN A 377 -18.07 20.17 13.30
C GLN A 377 -17.48 19.62 12.01
N LEU A 378 -17.95 18.46 11.53
CA LEU A 378 -17.54 17.92 10.24
C LEU A 378 -17.88 18.87 9.08
N ASP A 379 -19.08 19.46 9.09
CA ASP A 379 -19.52 20.43 8.08
C ASP A 379 -18.70 21.75 8.09
N GLU A 380 -18.12 22.13 9.23
CA GLU A 380 -17.28 23.33 9.37
C GLU A 380 -15.84 23.12 8.83
N LEU A 381 -15.37 21.88 8.78
CA LEU A 381 -13.99 21.56 8.44
C LEU A 381 -13.75 21.47 6.92
N LYS A 382 -12.59 21.97 6.49
CA LYS A 382 -12.15 21.80 5.09
C LYS A 382 -11.75 20.35 4.85
N SER A 383 -12.38 19.70 3.87
CA SER A 383 -11.97 18.37 3.43
C SER A 383 -10.59 18.39 2.75
N ALA A 384 -9.68 17.54 3.22
CA ALA A 384 -8.38 17.24 2.63
C ALA A 384 -8.40 15.97 1.74
N GLY A 385 -9.57 15.37 1.51
CA GLY A 385 -9.75 14.18 0.66
C GLY A 385 -9.73 12.87 1.45
N THR A 386 -9.38 11.78 0.78
CA THR A 386 -9.39 10.42 1.34
C THR A 386 -7.97 9.88 1.50
N ILE A 387 -7.70 9.28 2.67
CA ILE A 387 -6.49 8.49 2.93
C ILE A 387 -6.77 7.04 2.56
N GLU A 388 -6.01 6.57 1.58
CA GLU A 388 -6.02 5.23 1.01
C GLU A 388 -4.94 4.35 1.65
N SER A 389 -5.03 3.02 1.49
CA SER A 389 -3.93 2.13 1.90
C SER A 389 -2.67 2.33 1.06
N PHE A 390 -2.83 2.70 -0.22
CA PHE A 390 -1.69 3.07 -1.06
C PHE A 390 -1.43 4.56 -0.94
N VAL A 391 -0.21 4.92 -0.55
CA VAL A 391 0.18 6.30 -0.31
C VAL A 391 1.47 6.62 -1.03
N ARG A 392 1.57 7.85 -1.52
CA ARG A 392 2.78 8.38 -2.14
C ARG A 392 3.32 9.53 -1.32
N THR A 393 4.57 9.44 -0.91
CA THR A 393 5.26 10.49 -0.14
C THR A 393 5.58 11.69 -1.02
N ALA A 394 6.02 12.79 -0.42
CA ALA A 394 6.56 13.94 -1.16
C ALA A 394 7.85 13.59 -1.94
N GLY A 395 8.61 12.59 -1.47
CA GLY A 395 9.78 12.02 -2.15
C GLY A 395 9.43 11.12 -3.34
N ASN A 396 8.13 10.96 -3.65
CA ASN A 396 7.59 10.11 -4.71
C ASN A 396 7.71 8.59 -4.44
N GLU A 397 8.11 8.20 -3.23
CA GLU A 397 8.09 6.81 -2.77
C GLU A 397 6.64 6.33 -2.66
N LEU A 398 6.38 5.09 -3.04
CA LEU A 398 5.05 4.51 -3.08
C LEU A 398 4.96 3.35 -2.09
N PHE A 399 4.10 3.49 -1.08
CA PHE A 399 3.91 2.48 -0.05
C PHE A 399 2.49 1.91 -0.07
N LEU A 400 2.36 0.62 0.23
CA LEU A 400 1.16 0.04 0.82
C LEU A 400 1.30 0.10 2.34
N VAL A 401 0.33 0.72 3.01
CA VAL A 401 0.22 0.72 4.47
C VAL A 401 -0.88 -0.25 4.89
N ALA A 402 -0.48 -1.30 5.61
CA ALA A 402 -1.37 -2.36 6.07
C ALA A 402 -0.78 -3.06 7.31
N GLY A 403 -1.65 -3.44 8.26
CA GLY A 403 -1.24 -4.18 9.46
C GLY A 403 -0.17 -3.46 10.29
N GLY A 404 -0.19 -2.13 10.33
CA GLY A 404 0.80 -1.33 11.07
C GLY A 404 2.17 -1.25 10.41
N THR A 405 2.35 -1.74 9.18
CA THR A 405 3.63 -1.68 8.44
C THR A 405 3.48 -0.88 7.15
N LYS A 406 4.58 -0.29 6.68
CA LYS A 406 4.69 0.27 5.32
C LYS A 406 5.52 -0.65 4.44
N ARG A 407 5.03 -0.94 3.24
CA ARG A 407 5.66 -1.85 2.27
C ARG A 407 5.82 -1.13 0.95
N GLU A 408 7.06 -0.91 0.52
CA GLU A 408 7.30 -0.16 -0.72
C GLU A 408 6.90 -0.96 -1.96
N VAL A 409 6.38 -0.28 -2.98
CA VAL A 409 5.76 -0.89 -4.16
C VAL A 409 6.54 -0.49 -5.41
N SER A 410 7.03 -1.50 -6.13
CA SER A 410 7.82 -1.32 -7.36
C SER A 410 7.02 -0.79 -8.55
N ASN A 411 5.81 -1.31 -8.78
CA ASN A 411 4.99 -0.91 -9.93
C ASN A 411 3.48 -0.98 -9.63
N LEU A 412 2.85 0.20 -9.61
CA LEU A 412 1.41 0.33 -9.36
C LEU A 412 0.54 -0.20 -10.51
N GLU A 413 0.98 -0.07 -11.76
CA GLU A 413 0.22 -0.52 -12.94
C GLU A 413 0.07 -2.05 -12.94
N ALA A 414 1.11 -2.77 -12.54
CA ALA A 414 1.06 -4.22 -12.40
C ALA A 414 0.03 -4.65 -11.32
N LEU A 415 -0.05 -3.94 -10.18
CA LEU A 415 -1.06 -4.19 -9.16
C LEU A 415 -2.49 -3.87 -9.66
N LYS A 416 -2.63 -2.82 -10.47
CA LYS A 416 -3.90 -2.48 -11.12
C LYS A 416 -4.36 -3.55 -12.11
N ALA A 417 -3.45 -4.14 -12.87
CA ALA A 417 -3.77 -5.19 -13.83
C ALA A 417 -4.35 -6.45 -13.17
N ILE A 418 -4.00 -6.73 -11.91
CA ILE A 418 -4.48 -7.87 -11.14
C ILE A 418 -5.61 -7.52 -10.15
N GLY A 419 -6.16 -6.31 -10.22
CA GLY A 419 -7.31 -5.89 -9.41
C GLY A 419 -7.00 -5.58 -7.94
N MET A 420 -5.73 -5.49 -7.56
CA MET A 420 -5.30 -5.21 -6.17
C MET A 420 -5.16 -3.71 -5.84
N PHE A 421 -5.65 -2.83 -6.73
CA PHE A 421 -5.46 -1.39 -6.63
C PHE A 421 -6.77 -0.63 -6.85
N THR A 422 -7.12 0.27 -5.93
CA THR A 422 -8.30 1.14 -6.03
C THR A 422 -7.93 2.61 -6.25
N ALA A 423 -7.07 3.19 -5.40
CA ALA A 423 -6.66 4.59 -5.45
C ALA A 423 -5.36 4.82 -4.66
N VAL A 424 -4.69 5.96 -4.89
CA VAL A 424 -3.50 6.42 -4.15
C VAL A 424 -3.77 7.78 -3.51
N THR A 425 -3.38 7.95 -2.25
CA THR A 425 -3.25 9.28 -1.64
C THR A 425 -1.87 9.85 -1.95
N ASN A 426 -1.82 10.92 -2.74
CA ASN A 426 -0.57 11.59 -3.07
C ASN A 426 -0.18 12.63 -2.03
N ASN A 427 1.12 12.82 -1.81
CA ASN A 427 1.69 13.73 -0.83
C ASN A 427 1.19 13.45 0.59
N ILE A 428 1.24 12.18 1.01
CA ILE A 428 0.89 11.80 2.38
C ILE A 428 1.83 12.53 3.37
N PRO A 429 1.31 13.08 4.48
CA PRO A 429 2.14 13.66 5.53
C PRO A 429 3.19 12.66 6.05
N ALA A 430 4.43 13.12 6.18
CA ALA A 430 5.55 12.28 6.61
C ALA A 430 5.30 11.65 7.99
N GLU A 431 4.69 12.40 8.92
CA GLU A 431 4.36 11.91 10.27
C GLU A 431 3.44 10.68 10.31
N LEU A 432 2.65 10.44 9.26
CA LEU A 432 1.78 9.25 9.17
C LEU A 432 2.55 8.00 8.73
N VAL A 433 3.69 8.16 8.06
CA VAL A 433 4.43 7.05 7.45
C VAL A 433 5.81 6.84 8.07
N ASP A 434 6.46 7.87 8.59
CA ASP A 434 7.84 7.80 9.10
C ASP A 434 7.96 6.89 10.32
N GLY A 435 6.95 6.91 11.21
CA GLY A 435 6.89 6.07 12.40
C GLY A 435 6.51 4.61 12.12
N LEU A 436 6.06 4.28 10.91
CA LEU A 436 5.64 2.91 10.58
C LEU A 436 6.86 2.03 10.26
N PRO A 437 6.97 0.82 10.85
CA PRO A 437 8.00 -0.14 10.50
C PRO A 437 7.90 -0.58 9.04
N TYR A 438 9.05 -0.83 8.42
CA TYR A 438 9.11 -1.42 7.09
C TYR A 438 8.71 -2.89 7.14
N GLY A 439 7.78 -3.28 6.27
CA GLY A 439 7.49 -4.68 5.95
C GLY A 439 8.14 -5.09 4.62
N SER A 440 8.05 -6.38 4.27
CA SER A 440 8.63 -6.88 3.02
C SER A 440 8.06 -6.14 1.81
N PRO A 441 8.91 -5.64 0.89
CA PRO A 441 8.45 -4.85 -0.24
C PRO A 441 7.53 -5.65 -1.18
N ILE A 442 6.71 -4.93 -1.94
CA ILE A 442 5.81 -5.47 -2.95
C ILE A 442 6.47 -5.32 -4.32
N ILE A 443 7.08 -6.41 -4.74
CA ILE A 443 7.88 -6.47 -5.94
C ILE A 443 7.10 -7.13 -7.07
N THR A 444 7.05 -6.45 -8.22
CA THR A 444 6.45 -6.95 -9.45
C THR A 444 7.52 -7.62 -10.31
N ARG A 445 7.19 -8.73 -10.95
CA ARG A 445 8.14 -9.55 -11.72
C ARG A 445 8.75 -8.78 -12.89
N GLY A 446 10.03 -9.02 -13.18
CA GLY A 446 10.71 -8.57 -14.41
C GLY A 446 11.14 -7.09 -14.42
N GLY A 447 11.13 -6.42 -13.26
CA GLY A 447 11.61 -5.04 -13.12
C GLY A 447 13.07 -4.99 -12.64
N VAL A 448 13.75 -3.88 -12.93
CA VAL A 448 15.04 -3.54 -12.33
C VAL A 448 14.85 -2.47 -11.27
N ILE A 449 15.35 -2.73 -10.07
CA ILE A 449 15.20 -1.86 -8.89
C ILE A 449 16.57 -1.34 -8.50
N ALA A 450 16.72 -0.02 -8.40
CA ALA A 450 17.90 0.60 -7.79
C ALA A 450 17.58 1.05 -6.36
N GLY A 451 18.59 1.15 -5.50
CA GLY A 451 18.43 1.77 -4.19
C GLY A 451 18.65 3.28 -4.24
N ALA A 452 17.87 4.02 -3.44
CA ALA A 452 17.93 5.48 -3.35
C ALA A 452 19.23 5.98 -2.70
N GLY A 453 19.92 5.14 -1.94
CA GLY A 453 21.24 5.41 -1.33
C GLY A 453 22.42 5.24 -2.29
N GLY A 454 22.16 4.89 -3.56
CA GLY A 454 23.20 4.60 -4.56
C GLY A 454 23.58 3.12 -4.64
N GLU A 455 22.76 2.24 -4.08
CA GLU A 455 22.91 0.80 -4.21
C GLU A 455 22.78 0.35 -5.68
N GLN A 456 23.54 -0.69 -6.02
CA GLN A 456 23.58 -1.24 -7.37
C GLN A 456 22.18 -1.69 -7.84
N PRO A 457 21.79 -1.49 -9.10
CA PRO A 457 20.52 -2.00 -9.59
C PRO A 457 20.44 -3.54 -9.53
N ILE A 458 19.27 -4.08 -9.21
CA ILE A 458 18.99 -5.53 -9.20
C ILE A 458 17.83 -5.86 -10.14
N LEU A 459 17.97 -6.93 -10.93
CA LEU A 459 16.90 -7.52 -11.73
C LEU A 459 16.07 -8.45 -10.85
N ILE A 460 14.76 -8.27 -10.80
CA ILE A 460 13.87 -9.13 -10.03
C ILE A 460 13.35 -10.28 -10.91
N ASP A 461 13.67 -11.50 -10.51
CA ASP A 461 13.25 -12.70 -11.22
C ASP A 461 11.79 -13.13 -10.94
N GLY A 462 11.36 -14.23 -11.56
CA GLY A 462 10.02 -14.79 -11.38
C GLY A 462 9.69 -15.24 -9.95
N ASP A 463 10.71 -15.56 -9.17
CA ASP A 463 10.67 -16.03 -7.78
C ASP A 463 10.88 -14.89 -6.76
N ARG A 464 11.05 -13.65 -7.26
CA ARG A 464 11.27 -12.41 -6.50
C ARG A 464 12.66 -12.30 -5.86
N ILE A 465 13.63 -13.01 -6.40
CA ILE A 465 15.04 -12.88 -6.05
C ILE A 465 15.64 -11.75 -6.88
N GLY A 466 16.41 -10.88 -6.23
CA GLY A 466 17.14 -9.78 -6.86
C GLY A 466 18.52 -10.22 -7.33
N HIS A 467 18.81 -10.07 -8.62
CA HIS A 467 20.10 -10.38 -9.22
C HIS A 467 20.85 -9.08 -9.52
N PRO A 468 22.01 -8.82 -8.90
CA PRO A 468 22.77 -7.60 -9.17
C PRO A 468 23.06 -7.42 -10.67
N VAL A 469 22.81 -6.21 -11.16
CA VAL A 469 23.04 -5.75 -12.54
C VAL A 469 24.33 -4.94 -12.53
N PRO A 470 25.48 -5.48 -13.01
CA PRO A 470 26.71 -4.71 -13.10
C PRO A 470 26.54 -3.46 -13.97
N ASP A 471 27.22 -2.37 -13.64
CA ASP A 471 27.02 -1.06 -14.29
C ASP A 471 27.15 -1.09 -15.83
N GLU A 472 28.01 -1.97 -16.34
CA GLU A 472 28.20 -2.20 -17.78
C GLU A 472 26.93 -2.69 -18.50
N PHE A 473 26.01 -3.33 -17.77
CA PHE A 473 24.71 -3.81 -18.26
C PHE A 473 23.57 -2.79 -18.16
N ALA A 474 23.78 -1.62 -17.52
CA ALA A 474 22.71 -0.66 -17.25
C ALA A 474 21.98 -0.13 -18.50
N THR A 475 22.57 -0.29 -19.69
CA THR A 475 21.93 0.08 -20.97
C THR A 475 21.56 -1.12 -21.84
N MET A 476 21.68 -2.35 -21.33
CA MET A 476 21.31 -3.56 -22.08
C MET A 476 19.78 -3.69 -22.12
N GLY A 477 19.28 -4.44 -23.10
CA GLY A 477 17.84 -4.58 -23.33
C GLY A 477 17.14 -5.18 -22.12
N GLY A 478 16.19 -4.44 -21.54
CA GLY A 478 15.43 -4.86 -20.37
C GLY A 478 16.15 -4.72 -19.03
N LEU A 479 17.33 -4.09 -18.99
CA LEU A 479 18.15 -3.95 -17.77
C LEU A 479 18.28 -2.51 -17.25
N ALA A 480 17.54 -1.57 -17.86
CA ALA A 480 17.44 -0.21 -17.35
C ALA A 480 16.59 -0.18 -16.07
N THR A 481 16.99 0.63 -15.09
CA THR A 481 16.25 0.82 -13.84
C THR A 481 14.80 1.25 -14.11
N THR A 482 13.87 0.45 -13.59
CA THR A 482 12.42 0.68 -13.72
C THR A 482 11.80 1.33 -12.49
N SER A 483 12.40 1.14 -11.31
CA SER A 483 11.98 1.75 -10.05
C SER A 483 13.17 1.99 -9.11
N THR A 484 12.97 2.87 -8.14
CA THR A 484 13.95 3.14 -7.09
C THR A 484 13.28 2.89 -5.74
N PHE A 485 13.95 2.16 -4.86
CA PHE A 485 13.50 1.85 -3.50
C PHE A 485 14.33 2.57 -2.45
N THR A 486 13.76 2.78 -1.26
CA THR A 486 14.54 3.20 -0.10
C THR A 486 15.58 2.14 0.25
N SER A 487 16.67 2.54 0.92
CA SER A 487 17.72 1.62 1.34
C SER A 487 17.19 0.48 2.22
N GLU A 488 16.20 0.76 3.08
CA GLU A 488 15.55 -0.24 3.94
C GLU A 488 14.76 -1.27 3.11
N SER A 489 13.93 -0.81 2.16
CA SER A 489 13.16 -1.71 1.29
C SER A 489 14.07 -2.51 0.38
N TYR A 490 15.13 -1.89 -0.14
CA TYR A 490 16.13 -2.53 -0.99
C TYR A 490 16.86 -3.66 -0.25
N ALA A 491 17.30 -3.40 0.99
CA ALA A 491 18.00 -4.38 1.82
C ALA A 491 17.14 -5.59 2.20
N ALA A 492 15.80 -5.46 2.18
CA ALA A 492 14.87 -6.54 2.45
C ALA A 492 14.65 -7.51 1.26
N ILE A 493 15.24 -7.21 0.09
CA ILE A 493 15.12 -8.06 -1.11
C ILE A 493 16.21 -9.14 -1.04
N GLU A 494 15.78 -10.41 -1.10
CA GLU A 494 16.69 -11.55 -1.19
C GLU A 494 17.57 -11.44 -2.44
N GLN A 495 18.88 -11.60 -2.27
CA GLN A 495 19.86 -11.42 -3.33
C GLN A 495 20.31 -12.79 -3.88
N GLY A 496 20.30 -12.92 -5.20
CA GLY A 496 20.87 -14.04 -5.93
C GLY A 496 22.20 -13.70 -6.60
N GLU A 497 22.68 -14.62 -7.44
CA GLU A 497 23.91 -14.41 -8.21
C GLU A 497 23.75 -13.25 -9.22
N PRO A 498 24.82 -12.46 -9.47
CA PRO A 498 24.78 -11.36 -10.42
C PRO A 498 24.54 -11.85 -11.85
N ILE A 499 23.88 -11.03 -12.67
CA ILE A 499 23.76 -11.32 -14.09
C ILE A 499 25.12 -11.22 -14.78
N SER A 500 25.30 -11.98 -15.85
CA SER A 500 26.51 -11.96 -16.66
C SER A 500 26.21 -11.94 -18.15
N ALA A 501 27.22 -11.63 -18.97
CA ALA A 501 27.04 -11.51 -20.41
C ALA A 501 26.59 -12.83 -21.06
N LEU A 502 27.15 -13.94 -20.58
CA LEU A 502 26.85 -15.29 -21.05
C LEU A 502 26.21 -16.07 -19.91
N MET A 503 24.99 -16.57 -20.13
CA MET A 503 24.18 -17.26 -19.12
C MET A 503 23.61 -18.57 -19.66
N THR A 504 23.35 -19.53 -18.77
CA THR A 504 22.65 -20.78 -19.08
C THR A 504 21.67 -21.15 -17.98
N ASP A 505 20.51 -21.69 -18.34
CA ASP A 505 19.55 -22.32 -17.43
C ASP A 505 19.73 -23.86 -17.37
N GLY A 506 20.81 -24.38 -17.96
CA GLY A 506 21.07 -25.81 -18.15
C GLY A 506 20.37 -26.43 -19.35
N SER A 507 19.32 -25.80 -19.88
CA SER A 507 18.59 -26.25 -21.08
C SER A 507 19.02 -25.51 -22.36
N ALA A 508 19.42 -24.24 -22.22
CA ALA A 508 19.83 -23.36 -23.29
C ALA A 508 20.92 -22.38 -22.82
N ASN A 509 21.57 -21.75 -23.79
CA ASN A 509 22.61 -20.76 -23.58
C ASN A 509 22.16 -19.42 -24.16
N TYR A 510 22.54 -18.33 -23.51
CA TYR A 510 22.08 -16.99 -23.84
C TYR A 510 23.22 -15.97 -23.78
N LEU A 511 23.17 -15.00 -24.69
CA LEU A 511 23.97 -13.77 -24.67
C LEU A 511 23.06 -12.60 -24.28
N VAL A 512 23.48 -11.78 -23.32
CA VAL A 512 22.81 -10.51 -22.97
C VAL A 512 23.22 -9.44 -23.99
N THR A 513 22.22 -8.80 -24.61
CA THR A 513 22.43 -7.81 -25.67
C THR A 513 21.61 -6.55 -25.44
N ASP A 514 21.87 -5.49 -26.20
CA ASP A 514 21.06 -4.28 -26.30
C ASP A 514 19.60 -4.54 -26.70
N LYS A 515 19.34 -5.68 -27.36
CA LYS A 515 18.00 -6.13 -27.80
C LYS A 515 17.34 -7.14 -26.84
N GLY A 516 18.01 -7.52 -25.76
CA GLY A 516 17.56 -8.53 -24.81
C GLY A 516 18.39 -9.83 -24.85
N LEU A 517 17.84 -10.93 -24.35
CA LEU A 517 18.48 -12.25 -24.33
C LEU A 517 18.43 -12.93 -25.69
N LEU A 518 19.57 -13.07 -26.35
CA LEU A 518 19.72 -13.85 -27.57
C LEU A 518 20.02 -15.31 -27.21
N LYS A 519 19.15 -16.24 -27.61
CA LYS A 519 19.44 -17.67 -27.44
C LYS A 519 20.50 -18.12 -28.45
N VAL A 520 21.59 -18.69 -27.95
CA VAL A 520 22.77 -19.07 -28.75
C VAL A 520 23.14 -20.54 -28.55
N SER A 521 23.94 -21.07 -29.47
CA SER A 521 24.59 -22.37 -29.31
C SER A 521 25.98 -22.20 -28.70
N SER A 522 26.27 -22.91 -27.61
CA SER A 522 27.61 -22.91 -27.00
C SER A 522 28.70 -23.41 -27.96
N ALA A 523 28.34 -24.23 -28.96
CA ALA A 523 29.28 -24.69 -29.98
C ALA A 523 29.89 -23.54 -30.81
N GLN A 524 29.18 -22.42 -30.97
CA GLN A 524 29.70 -21.26 -31.71
C GLN A 524 30.73 -20.46 -30.89
N TYR A 525 30.75 -20.63 -29.57
CA TYR A 525 31.61 -19.89 -28.63
C TYR A 525 32.86 -20.68 -28.22
N GLY A 526 32.91 -21.98 -28.53
CA GLY A 526 34.06 -22.84 -28.28
C GLY A 526 34.13 -23.36 -26.84
N SER A 527 34.94 -24.39 -26.61
CA SER A 527 35.02 -25.07 -25.31
C SER A 527 35.70 -24.26 -24.20
N GLY A 528 36.39 -23.17 -24.55
CA GLY A 528 37.06 -22.28 -23.59
C GLY A 528 36.14 -21.27 -22.91
N VAL A 529 34.92 -21.09 -23.42
CA VAL A 529 33.97 -20.09 -22.92
C VAL A 529 33.00 -20.71 -21.92
N ARG A 530 32.83 -20.03 -20.78
CA ARG A 530 31.90 -20.44 -19.72
C ARG A 530 30.63 -19.60 -19.79
N PHE A 531 29.48 -20.28 -19.75
CA PHE A 531 28.18 -19.68 -19.51
C PHE A 531 27.86 -19.83 -18.02
N ASN A 532 27.56 -18.73 -17.34
CA ASN A 532 27.22 -18.79 -15.92
C ASN A 532 25.82 -19.36 -15.74
N THR A 533 25.68 -20.29 -14.80
CA THR A 533 24.38 -20.92 -14.55
C THR A 533 23.50 -19.98 -13.75
N VAL A 534 22.28 -19.75 -14.23
CA VAL A 534 21.23 -18.96 -13.58
C VAL A 534 19.92 -19.77 -13.54
N SER A 535 18.93 -19.31 -12.77
CA SER A 535 17.63 -19.99 -12.72
C SER A 535 16.84 -19.75 -14.01
N ALA A 536 15.90 -20.65 -14.32
CA ALA A 536 14.94 -20.41 -15.40
C ALA A 536 14.06 -19.17 -15.13
N ALA A 537 13.83 -18.83 -13.86
CA ALA A 537 13.10 -17.62 -13.46
C ALA A 537 13.88 -16.35 -13.81
N THR A 538 15.21 -16.34 -13.67
CA THR A 538 16.07 -15.22 -14.08
C THR A 538 16.02 -15.01 -15.60
N ILE A 539 16.07 -16.09 -16.38
CA ILE A 539 15.95 -16.01 -17.85
C ILE A 539 14.57 -15.47 -18.25
N ALA A 540 13.49 -15.93 -17.61
CA ALA A 540 12.13 -15.50 -17.91
C ALA A 540 11.85 -14.02 -17.56
N ALA A 541 12.67 -13.42 -16.69
CA ALA A 541 12.54 -12.02 -16.29
C ALA A 541 13.07 -11.03 -17.34
N LEU A 542 13.85 -11.50 -18.32
CA LEU A 542 14.47 -10.68 -19.34
C LEU A 542 13.74 -10.79 -20.69
N PRO A 543 13.66 -9.70 -21.48
CA PRO A 543 13.07 -9.75 -22.80
C PRO A 543 13.92 -10.61 -23.75
N GLY A 544 13.27 -11.46 -24.56
CA GLY A 544 13.94 -12.27 -25.57
C GLY A 544 14.30 -11.48 -26.84
N ALA A 545 15.50 -11.70 -27.37
CA ALA A 545 16.00 -11.11 -28.62
C ALA A 545 15.95 -12.09 -29.81
N GLY A 546 15.27 -13.23 -29.66
CA GLY A 546 15.22 -14.28 -30.68
C GLY A 546 16.29 -15.36 -30.49
N THR A 547 16.71 -15.98 -31.59
CA THR A 547 17.59 -17.15 -31.57
C THR A 547 18.63 -17.10 -32.69
N ALA A 548 19.89 -17.33 -32.36
CA ALA A 548 21.03 -17.43 -33.27
C ALA A 548 21.87 -18.67 -32.91
N LEU A 549 21.41 -19.86 -33.33
CA LEU A 549 22.12 -21.12 -33.05
C LEU A 549 23.34 -21.36 -33.96
N GLY A 550 23.40 -20.66 -35.10
CA GLY A 550 24.50 -20.68 -36.06
C GLY A 550 25.42 -19.45 -35.95
N ALA A 551 26.18 -19.19 -37.00
CA ALA A 551 27.04 -18.01 -37.07
C ALA A 551 26.22 -16.71 -36.96
N HIS A 552 26.73 -15.72 -36.21
CA HIS A 552 26.03 -14.46 -35.95
C HIS A 552 27.00 -13.32 -35.59
N PHE A 553 26.51 -12.08 -35.60
CA PHE A 553 27.33 -10.88 -35.42
C PHE A 553 27.14 -10.25 -34.05
N VAL A 554 28.24 -10.00 -33.35
CA VAL A 554 28.25 -9.40 -32.01
C VAL A 554 29.20 -8.20 -32.00
N GLN A 555 28.74 -7.06 -31.48
CA GLN A 555 29.59 -5.91 -31.22
C GLN A 555 29.75 -5.71 -29.72
N MET A 556 30.99 -5.63 -29.23
CA MET A 556 31.23 -5.31 -27.82
C MET A 556 31.17 -3.79 -27.62
N LYS A 557 30.59 -3.34 -26.51
CA LYS A 557 30.60 -1.92 -26.15
C LYS A 557 32.02 -1.38 -26.05
N GLY A 558 32.26 -0.25 -26.71
CA GLY A 558 33.57 0.40 -26.75
C GLY A 558 34.54 -0.22 -27.75
N ASP A 559 34.13 -1.27 -28.48
CA ASP A 559 34.87 -1.82 -29.61
C ASP A 559 34.33 -1.25 -30.93
N ASP A 560 35.25 -0.81 -31.79
CA ASP A 560 34.95 -0.29 -33.13
C ASP A 560 34.72 -1.44 -34.13
N GLN A 561 35.15 -2.66 -33.82
CA GLN A 561 34.99 -3.83 -34.68
C GLN A 561 33.75 -4.65 -34.33
N ILE A 562 33.14 -5.24 -35.36
CA ILE A 562 32.04 -6.18 -35.22
C ILE A 562 32.61 -7.60 -35.32
N GLN A 563 32.28 -8.47 -34.38
CA GLN A 563 32.80 -9.83 -34.33
C GLN A 563 31.79 -10.78 -34.99
N LEU A 564 32.21 -11.53 -36.01
CA LEU A 564 31.50 -12.73 -36.44
C LEU A 564 31.83 -13.86 -35.47
N ILE A 565 30.82 -14.40 -34.78
CA ILE A 565 30.95 -15.56 -33.89
C ILE A 565 30.57 -16.80 -34.68
N ALA A 566 31.53 -17.70 -34.92
CA ALA A 566 31.29 -18.91 -35.69
C ALA A 566 32.29 -20.03 -35.33
N GLY A 567 31.79 -21.25 -35.12
CA GLY A 567 32.61 -22.45 -35.01
C GLY A 567 33.58 -22.50 -33.82
N GLY A 568 33.35 -21.69 -32.78
CA GLY A 568 34.25 -21.57 -31.64
C GLY A 568 35.35 -20.51 -31.80
N GLU A 569 35.31 -19.75 -32.88
CA GLU A 569 36.20 -18.62 -33.15
C GLU A 569 35.39 -17.31 -33.28
N ARG A 570 36.06 -16.18 -33.05
CA ARG A 570 35.56 -14.85 -33.37
C ARG A 570 36.41 -14.20 -34.45
N PHE A 571 35.79 -13.54 -35.42
CA PHE A 571 36.47 -12.86 -36.52
C PHE A 571 36.13 -11.37 -36.53
N PRO A 572 37.12 -10.46 -36.46
CA PRO A 572 36.85 -9.03 -36.50
C PRO A 572 36.47 -8.58 -37.91
N LEU A 573 35.40 -7.80 -38.00
CA LEU A 573 34.88 -7.15 -39.20
C LEU A 573 34.91 -5.63 -38.99
N ALA A 574 35.35 -4.93 -40.03
CA ALA A 574 35.66 -3.51 -39.94
C ALA A 574 34.43 -2.62 -39.75
N ASP A 575 33.31 -2.97 -40.39
CA ASP A 575 32.11 -2.12 -40.46
C ASP A 575 30.86 -2.91 -40.88
N ALA A 576 29.73 -2.20 -41.00
CA ALA A 576 28.46 -2.76 -41.42
C ALA A 576 28.46 -3.31 -42.87
N ALA A 577 29.29 -2.77 -43.77
CA ALA A 577 29.37 -3.28 -45.14
C ALA A 577 30.04 -4.67 -45.17
N ALA A 578 31.04 -4.88 -44.31
CA ALA A 578 31.65 -6.19 -44.11
C ALA A 578 30.65 -7.21 -43.52
N VAL A 579 29.78 -6.78 -42.59
CA VAL A 579 28.70 -7.61 -42.04
C VAL A 579 27.73 -8.05 -43.12
N GLU A 580 27.20 -7.13 -43.91
CA GLU A 580 26.25 -7.43 -44.99
C GLU A 580 26.85 -8.41 -46.01
N SER A 581 28.10 -8.16 -46.42
CA SER A 581 28.80 -9.05 -47.35
C SER A 581 29.01 -10.46 -46.78
N GLU A 582 29.32 -10.58 -45.49
CA GLU A 582 29.55 -11.88 -44.86
C GLU A 582 28.24 -12.61 -44.56
N ALA A 583 27.18 -11.87 -44.22
CA ALA A 583 25.83 -12.39 -44.04
C ALA A 583 25.29 -13.01 -45.33
N GLU A 584 25.44 -12.31 -46.46
CA GLU A 584 25.03 -12.78 -47.79
C GLU A 584 25.77 -14.07 -48.18
N LYS A 585 27.10 -14.11 -48.02
CA LYS A 585 27.92 -15.31 -48.33
C LYS A 585 27.50 -16.55 -47.54
N ARG A 586 27.07 -16.37 -46.29
CA ARG A 586 26.73 -17.46 -45.36
C ARG A 586 25.25 -17.78 -45.30
N GLY A 587 24.39 -16.96 -45.91
CA GLY A 587 22.94 -17.08 -45.79
C GLY A 587 22.44 -16.91 -44.35
N ILE A 588 23.07 -16.03 -43.58
CA ILE A 588 22.69 -15.72 -42.18
C ILE A 588 22.11 -14.30 -42.09
N ASP A 589 21.46 -14.00 -40.97
CA ASP A 589 20.91 -12.67 -40.71
C ASP A 589 22.03 -11.64 -40.41
N ALA A 590 21.97 -10.46 -41.02
CA ALA A 590 22.95 -9.38 -40.85
C ALA A 590 22.78 -8.59 -39.53
N THR A 591 21.88 -9.03 -38.64
CA THR A 591 21.64 -8.38 -37.34
C THR A 591 22.88 -8.42 -36.47
N VAL A 592 23.37 -7.22 -36.15
CA VAL A 592 24.40 -7.02 -35.12
C VAL A 592 23.74 -6.89 -33.76
N TYR A 593 24.22 -7.70 -32.80
CA TYR A 593 23.82 -7.64 -31.40
C TYR A 593 24.91 -6.96 -30.58
N THR A 594 24.59 -5.88 -29.89
CA THR A 594 25.58 -5.19 -29.05
C THR A 594 25.57 -5.79 -27.65
N THR A 595 26.73 -6.15 -27.11
CA THR A 595 26.88 -6.70 -25.75
C THR A 595 27.92 -5.90 -24.95
N VAL A 596 28.14 -6.27 -23.69
CA VAL A 596 29.10 -5.59 -22.80
C VAL A 596 30.54 -5.81 -23.25
N ALA A 597 31.45 -4.94 -22.82
CA ALA A 597 32.87 -5.06 -23.13
C ALA A 597 33.43 -6.39 -22.59
N GLY A 598 34.27 -7.08 -23.37
CA GLY A 598 34.89 -8.32 -22.91
C GLY A 598 34.00 -9.57 -22.95
N ALA A 599 32.70 -9.45 -23.27
CA ALA A 599 31.74 -10.57 -23.23
C ALA A 599 32.18 -11.78 -24.06
N VAL A 600 32.86 -11.54 -25.18
CA VAL A 600 33.27 -12.58 -26.13
C VAL A 600 34.79 -12.66 -26.34
N THR A 601 35.60 -11.96 -25.53
CA THR A 601 37.06 -11.98 -25.70
C THR A 601 37.70 -13.33 -25.34
N GLY A 602 37.00 -14.15 -24.56
CA GLY A 602 37.40 -15.53 -24.26
C GLY A 602 37.24 -16.50 -25.44
N ILE A 603 36.56 -16.10 -26.51
CA ILE A 603 36.52 -16.84 -27.77
C ILE A 603 37.84 -16.58 -28.49
N VAL A 604 38.47 -17.64 -28.99
CA VAL A 604 39.71 -17.55 -29.76
C VAL A 604 39.48 -16.65 -30.97
N GLU A 605 40.31 -15.62 -31.12
CA GLU A 605 40.27 -14.78 -32.31
C GLU A 605 40.82 -15.58 -33.49
N GLY A 606 39.94 -15.91 -34.44
CA GLY A 606 40.30 -16.64 -35.64
C GLY A 606 41.00 -15.71 -36.65
N ASN A 607 41.82 -16.27 -37.52
CA ASN A 607 42.68 -15.50 -38.45
C ASN A 607 41.93 -14.88 -39.65
N GLY A 608 40.62 -14.65 -39.55
CA GLY A 608 39.78 -14.11 -40.64
C GLY A 608 39.50 -15.11 -41.77
N ILE A 609 39.56 -16.41 -41.48
CA ILE A 609 39.36 -17.50 -42.43
C ILE A 609 37.86 -17.66 -42.70
N VAL A 610 37.43 -17.40 -43.92
CA VAL A 610 36.03 -17.52 -44.36
C VAL A 610 35.92 -18.50 -45.52
N ASN A 611 34.70 -18.95 -45.83
CA ASN A 611 34.48 -19.85 -46.96
C ASN A 611 34.96 -19.18 -48.27
N GLY A 612 35.73 -19.91 -49.09
CA GLY A 612 36.44 -19.38 -50.26
C GLY A 612 37.81 -18.75 -49.99
N SER A 613 38.26 -18.66 -48.72
CA SER A 613 39.63 -18.24 -48.42
C SER A 613 40.65 -19.24 -48.98
N VAL A 614 41.70 -18.73 -49.62
CA VAL A 614 42.86 -19.54 -50.01
C VAL A 614 43.77 -19.67 -48.79
N LEU A 615 44.04 -20.89 -48.37
CA LEU A 615 44.76 -21.23 -47.15
C LEU A 615 46.07 -21.96 -47.48
N LYS A 616 47.08 -21.74 -46.65
CA LYS A 616 48.31 -22.54 -46.63
C LYS A 616 48.70 -22.94 -45.20
N PRO A 617 49.06 -24.20 -44.92
CA PRO A 617 49.49 -24.62 -43.59
C PRO A 617 50.81 -23.96 -43.18
N GLN A 618 51.02 -23.76 -41.88
CA GLN A 618 52.34 -23.38 -41.36
C GLN A 618 53.41 -24.38 -41.81
N ASN A 619 54.46 -23.87 -42.45
CA ASN A 619 55.59 -24.64 -42.99
C ASN A 619 55.27 -25.52 -44.23
N SER A 620 54.16 -25.30 -44.92
CA SER A 620 53.85 -25.90 -46.22
C SER A 620 53.56 -24.84 -47.28
N GLU A 621 53.83 -25.15 -48.54
CA GLU A 621 53.45 -24.33 -49.70
C GLU A 621 52.20 -24.90 -50.41
N GLU A 622 51.62 -25.97 -49.90
CA GLU A 622 50.36 -26.51 -50.43
C GLU A 622 49.21 -25.53 -50.20
N LEU A 623 48.38 -25.38 -51.23
CA LEU A 623 47.26 -24.45 -51.26
C LEU A 623 45.95 -25.20 -51.13
N PHE A 624 45.05 -24.64 -50.33
CA PHE A 624 43.70 -25.13 -50.12
C PHE A 624 42.72 -23.98 -50.28
N ILE A 625 41.50 -24.27 -50.71
CA ILE A 625 40.38 -23.35 -50.62
C ILE A 625 39.46 -23.87 -49.51
N LEU A 626 39.08 -23.02 -48.56
CA LEU A 626 38.06 -23.42 -47.60
C LEU A 626 36.73 -23.61 -48.35
N ASP A 627 36.16 -24.80 -48.30
CA ASP A 627 34.92 -25.22 -48.94
C ASP A 627 33.93 -25.70 -47.85
N GLY A 628 33.14 -24.76 -47.33
CA GLY A 628 32.28 -24.97 -46.18
C GLY A 628 33.09 -25.35 -44.95
N MET A 629 33.01 -26.62 -44.57
CA MET A 629 33.77 -27.21 -43.45
C MET A 629 34.95 -28.08 -43.90
N TYR A 630 35.28 -28.09 -45.19
CA TYR A 630 36.35 -28.89 -45.77
C TYR A 630 37.46 -28.01 -46.34
N LEU A 631 38.67 -28.55 -46.41
CA LEU A 631 39.76 -27.97 -47.20
C LEU A 631 39.79 -28.64 -48.57
N GLN A 632 39.54 -27.86 -49.63
CA GLN A 632 39.64 -28.28 -51.02
C GLN A 632 41.07 -28.04 -51.52
N PRO A 633 41.91 -29.07 -51.74
CA PRO A 633 43.26 -28.87 -52.27
C PRO A 633 43.20 -28.24 -53.67
N VAL A 634 44.11 -27.31 -53.97
CA VAL A 634 44.22 -26.67 -55.29
C VAL A 634 45.68 -26.67 -55.76
N ALA A 635 45.90 -27.07 -57.01
CA ALA A 635 47.24 -27.35 -57.52
C ALA A 635 48.09 -26.09 -57.71
N SER A 636 47.47 -24.92 -57.90
CA SER A 636 48.19 -23.65 -57.99
C SER A 636 47.32 -22.43 -57.67
N ILE A 637 47.96 -21.32 -57.33
CA ILE A 637 47.27 -20.05 -57.05
C ILE A 637 46.57 -19.50 -58.30
N GLU A 638 47.10 -19.78 -59.50
CA GLU A 638 46.51 -19.38 -60.77
C GLU A 638 45.18 -20.09 -61.05
N ILE A 639 45.04 -21.35 -60.63
CA ILE A 639 43.77 -22.09 -60.71
C ILE A 639 42.76 -21.50 -59.73
N ALA A 640 43.18 -21.22 -58.48
CA ALA A 640 42.32 -20.56 -57.51
C ALA A 640 41.87 -19.16 -57.99
N GLN A 641 42.77 -18.39 -58.61
CA GLN A 641 42.46 -17.08 -59.20
C GLN A 641 41.53 -17.18 -60.41
N ALA A 642 41.68 -18.21 -61.26
CA ALA A 642 40.78 -18.45 -62.38
C ALA A 642 39.33 -18.66 -61.90
N LEU A 643 39.17 -19.25 -60.71
CA LEU A 643 37.89 -19.48 -60.04
C LEU A 643 37.32 -18.26 -59.30
N GLY A 644 38.10 -17.20 -59.13
CA GLY A 644 37.67 -15.97 -58.45
C GLY A 644 38.24 -15.81 -57.05
N PHE A 645 39.04 -16.76 -56.57
CA PHE A 645 39.72 -16.69 -55.28
C PHE A 645 41.05 -15.95 -55.43
N THR A 646 40.97 -14.62 -55.58
CA THR A 646 42.15 -13.77 -55.88
C THR A 646 42.91 -13.29 -54.65
N GLN A 647 42.50 -13.70 -53.45
CA GLN A 647 43.15 -13.32 -52.20
C GLN A 647 44.53 -13.97 -52.08
N ALA A 648 45.47 -13.27 -51.43
CA ALA A 648 46.75 -13.88 -51.07
C ALA A 648 46.51 -15.04 -50.09
N PRO A 649 47.24 -16.17 -50.20
CA PRO A 649 47.06 -17.29 -49.29
C PRO A 649 47.26 -16.91 -47.82
N ILE A 650 46.27 -17.21 -46.99
CA ILE A 650 46.30 -16.98 -45.54
C ILE A 650 47.00 -18.17 -44.88
N THR A 651 48.00 -17.89 -44.04
CA THR A 651 48.68 -18.95 -43.29
C THR A 651 47.80 -19.41 -42.12
N ILE A 652 47.36 -20.67 -42.11
CA ILE A 652 46.61 -21.29 -41.02
C ILE A 652 47.57 -22.03 -40.06
N THR A 653 47.27 -22.02 -38.76
CA THR A 653 48.08 -22.74 -37.75
C THR A 653 48.02 -24.24 -37.99
N THR A 654 49.04 -24.98 -37.52
CA THR A 654 49.04 -26.45 -37.62
C THR A 654 47.81 -27.07 -36.93
N GLU A 655 47.44 -26.56 -35.75
CA GLU A 655 46.29 -27.06 -34.97
C GLU A 655 44.96 -26.82 -35.69
N SER A 656 44.72 -25.61 -36.22
CA SER A 656 43.50 -25.33 -36.98
C SER A 656 43.44 -26.10 -38.29
N PHE A 657 44.58 -26.36 -38.95
CA PHE A 657 44.64 -27.18 -40.17
C PHE A 657 44.31 -28.65 -39.91
N GLU A 658 44.82 -29.24 -38.82
CA GLU A 658 44.54 -30.64 -38.45
C GLU A 658 43.07 -30.87 -38.05
N ASN A 659 42.37 -29.82 -37.63
CA ASN A 659 40.96 -29.87 -37.24
C ASN A 659 39.96 -29.76 -38.40
N ILE A 660 40.41 -29.49 -39.63
CA ILE A 660 39.54 -29.35 -40.81
C ILE A 660 39.80 -30.50 -41.79
N GLU A 661 38.77 -31.26 -42.11
CA GLU A 661 38.86 -32.41 -43.01
C GLU A 661 39.18 -31.96 -44.45
N GLN A 662 40.11 -32.65 -45.11
CA GLN A 662 40.50 -32.35 -46.50
C GLN A 662 39.69 -33.19 -47.48
N ARG A 663 39.33 -32.61 -48.63
CA ARG A 663 38.76 -33.37 -49.74
C ARG A 663 39.83 -34.19 -50.45
N GLU A 664 39.46 -35.38 -50.91
CA GLU A 664 40.39 -36.31 -51.54
C GLU A 664 40.88 -35.88 -52.93
N THR A 665 40.11 -35.03 -53.63
CA THR A 665 40.41 -34.58 -54.99
C THR A 665 41.09 -33.22 -54.98
N THR A 666 42.21 -33.07 -55.67
CA THR A 666 42.84 -31.76 -55.90
C THR A 666 42.27 -31.08 -57.13
N LEU A 667 41.92 -29.79 -57.05
CA LEU A 667 41.57 -28.98 -58.22
C LEU A 667 42.84 -28.65 -59.00
N ASP A 668 43.02 -29.30 -60.14
CA ASP A 668 44.19 -29.17 -61.01
C ASP A 668 43.84 -28.68 -62.43
N GLY A 669 42.55 -28.60 -62.76
CA GLY A 669 42.03 -28.10 -64.03
C GLY A 669 41.14 -26.86 -63.89
N THR A 670 40.83 -26.23 -65.02
CA THR A 670 39.90 -25.09 -65.12
C THR A 670 38.53 -25.45 -65.70
N GLN A 671 38.37 -26.67 -66.23
CA GLN A 671 37.05 -27.17 -66.64
C GLN A 671 36.35 -27.82 -65.45
N LEU A 672 35.19 -27.29 -65.07
CA LEU A 672 34.52 -27.65 -63.83
C LEU A 672 33.02 -27.81 -64.04
N THR A 673 32.39 -28.60 -63.19
CA THR A 673 30.94 -28.77 -63.17
C THR A 673 30.35 -28.20 -61.89
N CYS A 674 29.44 -27.24 -62.04
CA CYS A 674 28.68 -26.62 -60.96
C CYS A 674 27.18 -26.67 -61.23
N HIS A 675 26.40 -27.17 -60.27
CA HIS A 675 24.94 -27.33 -60.40
C HIS A 675 24.51 -28.00 -61.73
N GLY A 676 25.29 -28.97 -62.21
CA GLY A 676 25.04 -29.68 -63.47
C GLY A 676 25.44 -28.91 -64.74
N VAL A 677 26.01 -27.71 -64.63
CA VAL A 677 26.54 -26.94 -65.77
C VAL A 677 28.06 -27.09 -65.82
N THR A 678 28.57 -27.56 -66.96
CA THR A 678 30.02 -27.63 -67.22
C THR A 678 30.50 -26.33 -67.87
N GLY A 679 31.58 -25.77 -67.34
CA GLY A 679 32.16 -24.52 -67.81
C GLY A 679 33.66 -24.43 -67.57
N PHE A 680 34.25 -23.39 -68.13
CA PHE A 680 35.67 -23.08 -68.02
C PHE A 680 35.87 -21.88 -67.08
N ALA A 681 36.66 -22.05 -66.02
CA ALA A 681 36.99 -21.00 -65.07
C ALA A 681 38.02 -20.04 -65.66
N ALA A 682 37.64 -18.77 -65.86
CA ALA A 682 38.53 -17.75 -66.38
C ALA A 682 38.12 -16.34 -65.96
N GLY A 683 39.08 -15.57 -65.44
CA GLY A 683 38.86 -14.18 -65.04
C GLY A 683 37.97 -14.05 -63.79
N GLY A 684 37.94 -15.07 -62.94
CA GLY A 684 37.20 -15.07 -61.69
C GLY A 684 35.72 -15.45 -61.81
N VAL A 685 35.32 -16.03 -62.93
CA VAL A 685 33.95 -16.49 -63.20
C VAL A 685 33.97 -17.85 -63.88
N LEU A 686 32.92 -18.65 -63.67
CA LEU A 686 32.68 -19.86 -64.44
C LEU A 686 32.01 -19.47 -65.77
N ARG A 687 32.68 -19.71 -66.90
CA ARG A 687 32.14 -19.43 -68.24
C ARG A 687 31.53 -20.70 -68.81
N PRO A 688 30.21 -20.82 -68.90
CA PRO A 688 29.57 -22.03 -69.38
C PRO A 688 29.85 -22.23 -70.87
N TYR A 689 30.02 -23.48 -71.31
CA TYR A 689 30.18 -23.75 -72.74
C TYR A 689 28.87 -23.45 -73.49
N PRO A 690 28.92 -22.74 -74.63
CA PRO A 690 27.71 -22.39 -75.37
C PRO A 690 27.04 -23.62 -76.02
N ASN A 691 27.80 -24.70 -76.26
CA ASN A 691 27.33 -25.99 -76.76
C ASN A 691 28.42 -27.08 -76.54
N SER A 692 28.07 -28.34 -76.77
CA SER A 692 28.96 -29.49 -76.57
C SER A 692 30.13 -29.57 -77.58
N GLU A 693 30.05 -28.88 -78.72
CA GLU A 693 31.14 -28.83 -79.70
C GLU A 693 32.29 -27.98 -79.19
N VAL A 694 31.99 -26.80 -78.63
CA VAL A 694 33.02 -25.95 -77.99
C VAL A 694 33.60 -26.64 -76.76
N GLU A 695 32.80 -27.34 -75.97
CA GLU A 695 33.31 -28.15 -74.86
C GLU A 695 34.30 -29.23 -75.36
N ALA A 696 33.92 -29.97 -76.41
CA ALA A 696 34.78 -30.99 -77.00
C ALA A 696 36.07 -30.42 -77.62
N ASP A 697 36.02 -29.18 -78.14
CA ASP A 697 37.19 -28.48 -78.68
C ASP A 697 38.22 -28.10 -77.61
N TYR A 698 37.79 -27.85 -76.38
CA TYR A 698 38.69 -27.70 -75.24
C TYR A 698 39.23 -29.06 -74.79
N GLY A 699 38.41 -30.11 -74.79
CA GLY A 699 38.87 -31.48 -74.58
C GLY A 699 39.52 -31.72 -73.21
N LEU A 700 39.19 -30.91 -72.20
CA LEU A 700 39.71 -31.04 -70.84
C LEU A 700 38.81 -31.97 -70.02
N ALA A 701 39.38 -32.58 -68.98
CA ALA A 701 38.61 -33.33 -68.00
C ALA A 701 37.86 -32.35 -67.08
N SER A 702 36.57 -32.60 -66.81
CA SER A 702 35.79 -31.81 -65.85
C SER A 702 35.94 -32.34 -64.44
N GLN A 703 36.15 -31.44 -63.46
CA GLN A 703 36.07 -31.77 -62.04
C GLN A 703 34.77 -31.23 -61.44
N ALA A 704 34.05 -32.05 -60.69
CA ALA A 704 32.83 -31.61 -60.01
C ALA A 704 33.19 -30.82 -58.76
N LEU A 705 32.60 -29.63 -58.60
CA LEU A 705 32.72 -28.84 -57.38
C LEU A 705 31.56 -29.15 -56.42
N SER A 706 31.80 -28.94 -55.13
CA SER A 706 30.74 -28.99 -54.13
C SER A 706 29.71 -27.88 -54.37
N GLU A 707 28.47 -28.07 -53.92
CA GLU A 707 27.44 -27.02 -54.01
C GLU A 707 27.85 -25.74 -53.26
N THR A 708 28.53 -25.89 -52.13
CA THR A 708 29.03 -24.80 -51.29
C THR A 708 30.08 -23.96 -52.01
N LEU A 709 31.04 -24.60 -52.69
CA LEU A 709 32.08 -23.89 -53.44
C LEU A 709 31.53 -23.31 -54.76
N CYS A 710 30.59 -24.01 -55.41
CA CYS A 710 29.88 -23.48 -56.57
C CYS A 710 29.11 -22.20 -56.27
N GLY A 711 28.48 -22.10 -55.10
CA GLY A 711 27.77 -20.89 -54.67
C GLY A 711 28.66 -19.65 -54.55
N LEU A 712 29.99 -19.81 -54.46
CA LEU A 712 30.94 -18.71 -54.37
C LEU A 712 31.49 -18.23 -55.72
N ILE A 713 31.25 -18.97 -56.80
CA ILE A 713 31.83 -18.70 -58.12
C ILE A 713 30.75 -18.09 -59.03
N PRO A 714 30.84 -16.80 -59.40
CA PRO A 714 29.86 -16.20 -60.28
C PRO A 714 29.89 -16.84 -61.67
N VAL A 715 28.72 -16.94 -62.31
CA VAL A 715 28.61 -17.40 -63.70
C VAL A 715 28.77 -16.20 -64.64
N GLY A 716 29.72 -16.30 -65.57
CA GLY A 716 30.02 -15.26 -66.55
C GLY A 716 29.40 -15.49 -67.92
N GLU A 717 29.75 -14.60 -68.86
CA GLU A 717 29.40 -14.78 -70.28
C GLU A 717 29.92 -16.12 -70.83
N PRO A 718 29.19 -16.75 -71.78
CA PRO A 718 29.55 -18.05 -72.34
C PRO A 718 30.99 -18.12 -72.85
N MET A 719 31.57 -19.32 -72.80
CA MET A 719 32.93 -19.58 -73.26
C MET A 719 33.08 -19.36 -74.77
N SER A 720 34.29 -19.01 -75.18
CA SER A 720 34.65 -18.74 -76.57
C SER A 720 35.66 -19.77 -77.07
N ASP A 721 35.74 -19.98 -78.38
CA ASP A 721 36.81 -20.73 -79.04
C ASP A 721 38.10 -19.92 -79.20
N ILE A 722 38.10 -18.65 -78.78
CA ILE A 722 39.27 -17.77 -78.79
C ILE A 722 39.77 -17.53 -77.38
N LEU A 723 41.02 -17.90 -77.11
CA LEU A 723 41.73 -17.59 -75.87
C LEU A 723 42.78 -16.51 -76.11
N ARG A 724 43.03 -15.69 -75.09
CA ARG A 724 44.13 -14.74 -75.08
C ARG A 724 44.91 -14.86 -73.79
N ASP A 725 46.17 -15.24 -73.90
CA ASP A 725 47.13 -15.01 -72.82
C ASP A 725 47.74 -13.60 -72.97
N GLY A 726 48.47 -13.13 -71.98
CA GLY A 726 49.04 -11.78 -71.98
C GLY A 726 49.90 -11.40 -73.20
N LYS A 727 50.25 -12.35 -74.09
CA LYS A 727 51.13 -12.14 -75.26
C LYS A 727 50.52 -12.62 -76.58
N HIS A 728 49.71 -13.68 -76.58
CA HIS A 728 49.25 -14.37 -77.79
C HIS A 728 47.73 -14.59 -77.77
N VAL A 729 47.16 -14.70 -78.97
CA VAL A 729 45.76 -15.09 -79.17
C VAL A 729 45.75 -16.47 -79.83
N TYR A 730 44.94 -17.37 -79.31
CA TYR A 730 44.83 -18.75 -79.75
C TYR A 730 43.40 -19.05 -80.22
N TRP A 731 43.30 -19.86 -81.25
CA TRP A 731 42.08 -20.58 -81.58
C TRP A 731 42.14 -21.97 -80.95
N VAL A 732 41.13 -22.31 -80.13
CA VAL A 732 41.01 -23.60 -79.44
C VAL A 732 40.16 -24.52 -80.30
N VAL A 733 40.73 -25.67 -80.67
CA VAL A 733 40.05 -26.67 -81.51
C VAL A 733 40.67 -28.04 -81.29
N GLY A 734 39.85 -29.08 -81.19
CA GLY A 734 40.31 -30.47 -81.09
C GLY A 734 41.27 -30.77 -79.93
N GLY A 735 41.11 -30.10 -78.80
CA GLY A 735 41.94 -30.24 -77.60
C GLY A 735 43.29 -29.51 -77.67
N GLU A 736 43.52 -28.67 -78.68
CA GLU A 736 44.76 -27.89 -78.83
C GLU A 736 44.47 -26.39 -78.83
N LYS A 737 45.35 -25.60 -78.20
CA LYS A 737 45.42 -24.16 -78.45
C LYS A 737 46.33 -23.91 -79.65
N ARG A 738 45.85 -23.22 -80.69
CA ARG A 738 46.63 -22.93 -81.89
C ARG A 738 46.89 -21.43 -82.01
N PRO A 739 48.15 -20.98 -81.96
CA PRO A 739 48.46 -19.55 -82.04
C PRO A 739 47.96 -18.95 -83.36
N ILE A 740 47.31 -17.80 -83.32
CA ILE A 740 46.89 -17.07 -84.52
C ILE A 740 48.03 -16.15 -84.96
N GLY A 741 48.51 -16.33 -86.19
CA GLY A 741 49.82 -15.81 -86.62
C GLY A 741 49.99 -14.29 -86.67
N TRP A 742 48.90 -13.50 -86.78
CA TRP A 742 48.98 -12.03 -86.79
C TRP A 742 47.65 -11.37 -86.41
N PRO A 743 47.65 -10.10 -85.94
CA PRO A 743 46.46 -9.42 -85.39
C PRO A 743 45.26 -9.32 -86.33
N GLU A 744 45.48 -9.05 -87.62
CA GLU A 744 44.38 -8.93 -88.59
C GLU A 744 43.65 -10.27 -88.79
N LEU A 745 44.36 -11.38 -88.62
CA LEU A 745 43.76 -12.72 -88.71
C LEU A 745 42.84 -12.99 -87.52
N VAL A 746 43.14 -12.49 -86.32
CA VAL A 746 42.29 -12.64 -85.13
C VAL A 746 40.90 -12.06 -85.37
N ASN A 747 40.81 -10.88 -85.99
CA ASN A 747 39.51 -10.28 -86.33
C ASN A 747 38.76 -11.06 -87.43
N ALA A 748 39.47 -11.76 -88.29
CA ALA A 748 38.87 -12.62 -89.31
C ALA A 748 38.20 -13.87 -88.71
N PHE A 749 38.51 -14.24 -87.45
CA PHE A 749 37.77 -15.22 -86.65
C PHE A 749 36.50 -14.61 -86.03
N GLY A 750 35.70 -13.92 -86.85
CA GLY A 750 34.43 -13.31 -86.43
C GLY A 750 34.57 -12.37 -85.23
N ASP A 751 35.41 -11.33 -85.37
CA ASP A 751 35.73 -10.35 -84.33
C ASP A 751 36.42 -10.99 -83.09
N GLY A 752 37.39 -11.86 -83.33
CA GLY A 752 38.02 -12.68 -82.28
C GLY A 752 38.59 -11.93 -81.09
N TYR A 753 38.95 -10.64 -81.21
CA TYR A 753 39.41 -9.86 -80.05
C TYR A 753 38.30 -9.51 -79.05
N SER A 754 37.07 -9.24 -79.51
CA SER A 754 35.95 -8.95 -78.62
C SER A 754 35.43 -10.19 -77.91
N ARG A 755 35.67 -11.36 -78.51
CA ARG A 755 35.27 -12.68 -78.00
C ARG A 755 36.40 -13.42 -77.29
N ALA A 756 37.61 -12.87 -77.24
CA ALA A 756 38.75 -13.53 -76.63
C ALA A 756 38.56 -13.60 -75.11
N VAL A 757 38.57 -14.82 -74.55
CA VAL A 757 38.59 -15.02 -73.10
C VAL A 757 40.03 -14.86 -72.62
N ILE A 758 40.23 -13.91 -71.70
CA ILE A 758 41.55 -13.60 -71.15
C ILE A 758 41.87 -14.62 -70.05
N VAL A 759 43.02 -15.26 -70.18
CA VAL A 759 43.53 -16.28 -69.24
C VAL A 759 45.00 -16.01 -68.92
N SER A 760 45.51 -16.60 -67.84
CA SER A 760 46.95 -16.61 -67.56
C SER A 760 47.67 -17.56 -68.52
N GLU A 761 48.99 -17.39 -68.69
CA GLU A 761 49.83 -18.29 -69.52
C GLU A 761 49.72 -19.74 -69.01
N GLN A 762 49.71 -19.93 -67.68
CA GLN A 762 49.55 -21.25 -67.04
C GLN A 762 48.17 -21.88 -67.24
N VAL A 763 47.09 -21.09 -67.21
CA VAL A 763 45.74 -21.60 -67.53
C VAL A 763 45.67 -21.98 -69.01
N ALA A 764 46.24 -21.18 -69.90
CA ALA A 764 46.32 -21.53 -71.31
C ALA A 764 47.16 -22.80 -71.55
N ASP A 765 48.22 -23.03 -70.77
CA ASP A 765 49.10 -24.21 -70.90
C ASP A 765 48.44 -25.54 -70.49
N GLN A 766 47.23 -25.52 -69.92
CA GLN A 766 46.41 -26.73 -69.77
C GLN A 766 46.04 -27.36 -71.12
N LEU A 767 46.08 -26.58 -72.20
CA LEU A 767 45.90 -27.05 -73.57
C LEU A 767 47.25 -27.20 -74.29
N PRO A 768 47.54 -28.37 -74.92
CA PRO A 768 48.67 -28.53 -75.81
C PRO A 768 48.71 -27.47 -76.91
N THR A 769 49.91 -26.97 -77.23
CA THR A 769 50.09 -25.99 -78.30
C THR A 769 50.18 -26.69 -79.65
N GLY A 770 49.18 -26.46 -80.52
CA GLY A 770 49.17 -26.93 -81.90
C GLY A 770 49.88 -25.99 -82.87
N ASN A 771 49.81 -26.32 -84.16
CA ASN A 771 50.43 -25.51 -85.21
C ASN A 771 49.82 -24.10 -85.31
N THR A 772 50.67 -23.09 -85.58
CA THR A 772 50.22 -21.72 -85.83
C THR A 772 49.27 -21.64 -87.02
N VAL A 773 48.15 -20.96 -86.81
CA VAL A 773 47.13 -20.72 -87.83
C VAL A 773 47.51 -19.51 -88.66
N THR A 774 47.57 -19.67 -89.98
CA THR A 774 47.93 -18.62 -90.94
C THR A 774 46.77 -18.26 -91.89
N ALA A 775 45.61 -18.88 -91.75
CA ALA A 775 44.39 -18.50 -92.46
C ALA A 775 43.17 -19.03 -91.70
N VAL A 776 42.02 -18.38 -91.84
CA VAL A 776 40.77 -18.86 -91.26
C VAL A 776 40.39 -20.20 -91.92
N PRO A 777 40.12 -21.27 -91.17
CA PRO A 777 39.70 -22.56 -91.71
C PRO A 777 38.48 -22.43 -92.61
N THR A 778 38.43 -23.22 -93.68
CA THR A 778 37.28 -23.23 -94.58
C THR A 778 36.05 -23.77 -93.85
N GLY A 779 34.97 -22.99 -93.84
CA GLY A 779 33.73 -23.35 -93.13
C GLY A 779 33.71 -22.99 -91.64
N TYR A 780 34.72 -22.25 -91.16
CA TYR A 780 34.69 -21.71 -89.80
C TYR A 780 33.53 -20.72 -89.62
N GLU A 781 32.71 -20.97 -88.61
CA GLU A 781 31.73 -20.03 -88.09
C GLU A 781 32.00 -19.83 -86.59
N PRO A 782 31.92 -18.60 -86.07
CA PRO A 782 31.91 -18.34 -84.64
C PRO A 782 30.93 -19.26 -83.90
N PRO A 783 31.32 -19.93 -82.81
CA PRO A 783 30.36 -20.56 -81.94
C PRO A 783 29.31 -19.55 -81.49
N THR A 784 28.06 -19.84 -81.82
CA THR A 784 26.88 -19.09 -81.40
C THR A 784 25.96 -20.04 -80.65
N GLY A 785 25.52 -19.66 -79.45
CA GLY A 785 24.70 -20.53 -78.62
C GLY A 785 24.36 -19.92 -77.27
N THR A 786 23.19 -20.28 -76.75
CA THR A 786 22.84 -20.12 -75.33
C THR A 786 23.28 -21.39 -74.60
N PRO A 787 23.87 -21.32 -73.40
CA PRO A 787 24.34 -22.51 -72.69
C PRO A 787 23.21 -23.54 -72.55
N GLN A 788 23.44 -24.77 -73.02
CA GLN A 788 22.47 -25.85 -72.90
C GLN A 788 22.83 -26.70 -71.67
N PRO A 789 21.90 -26.97 -70.74
CA PRO A 789 22.14 -27.92 -69.66
C PRO A 789 22.47 -29.29 -70.23
N THR A 790 23.48 -29.95 -69.69
CA THR A 790 23.85 -31.33 -70.03
C THR A 790 22.70 -32.26 -69.63
N GLU A 791 22.14 -33.03 -70.58
CA GLU A 791 21.14 -34.05 -70.24
C GLU A 791 21.76 -35.08 -69.28
N PRO A 792 21.07 -35.47 -68.19
CA PRO A 792 21.59 -36.45 -67.26
C PRO A 792 21.70 -37.83 -67.94
N ILE A 793 22.83 -38.49 -67.71
CA ILE A 793 23.06 -39.89 -68.10
C ILE A 793 22.00 -40.77 -67.41
N GLU A 794 21.18 -41.48 -68.20
CA GLU A 794 20.24 -42.48 -67.70
C GLU A 794 20.97 -43.53 -66.85
N THR A 795 20.58 -43.63 -65.58
CA THR A 795 20.97 -44.71 -64.66
C THR A 795 19.87 -45.78 -64.70
N PRO A 796 20.19 -47.09 -64.78
CA PRO A 796 19.19 -48.12 -65.03
C PRO A 796 18.22 -48.31 -63.85
N GLU A 797 16.96 -48.63 -64.17
CA GLU A 797 15.89 -48.95 -63.22
C GLU A 797 16.31 -50.03 -62.20
N PRO A 798 16.17 -49.79 -60.88
CA PRO A 798 16.09 -50.85 -59.91
C PRO A 798 14.67 -51.42 -59.84
N THR A 799 14.59 -52.73 -60.02
CA THR A 799 13.41 -53.57 -59.87
C THR A 799 12.99 -53.69 -58.39
N VAL A 800 11.70 -53.42 -58.13
CA VAL A 800 10.78 -53.79 -57.02
C VAL A 800 11.30 -54.82 -55.97
N THR A 801 11.25 -54.61 -54.62
CA THR A 801 10.15 -54.81 -53.62
C THR A 801 10.81 -55.17 -52.24
N PRO A 802 10.20 -55.14 -51.01
CA PRO A 802 9.07 -54.41 -50.40
C PRO A 802 9.43 -53.56 -49.13
N GLU A 803 8.44 -52.80 -48.66
CA GLU A 803 8.27 -52.05 -47.40
C GLU A 803 8.44 -52.89 -46.10
N PRO A 804 8.70 -52.23 -44.94
CA PRO A 804 7.58 -52.06 -43.99
C PRO A 804 7.55 -50.74 -43.18
N THR A 805 6.37 -50.11 -43.18
CA THR A 805 5.62 -49.47 -42.08
C THR A 805 6.26 -48.40 -41.19
N ASP A 806 5.73 -47.18 -41.32
CA ASP A 806 5.63 -46.19 -40.25
C ASP A 806 4.18 -45.66 -40.20
N PRO A 807 3.47 -45.71 -39.06
CA PRO A 807 2.13 -45.13 -38.94
C PRO A 807 2.20 -43.68 -38.50
N SER A 808 1.47 -42.82 -39.20
CA SER A 808 0.53 -41.80 -38.67
C SER A 808 0.73 -40.41 -39.28
N THR A 809 0.09 -40.21 -40.43
CA THR A 809 -0.45 -38.91 -40.86
C THR A 809 -1.91 -39.16 -41.18
N VAL A 810 -2.83 -38.33 -40.67
CA VAL A 810 -4.10 -38.09 -41.37
C VAL A 810 -4.47 -36.62 -41.22
N GLU A 811 -4.54 -35.97 -42.37
CA GLU A 811 -5.23 -34.70 -42.64
C GLU A 811 -6.46 -35.01 -43.56
N PRO A 812 -7.32 -34.06 -43.99
CA PRO A 812 -8.73 -33.96 -43.59
C PRO A 812 -9.73 -34.13 -44.75
N THR A 813 -11.05 -34.18 -44.46
CA THR A 813 -12.08 -33.63 -45.39
C THR A 813 -13.39 -33.22 -44.69
N GLU A 814 -13.79 -31.99 -45.02
CA GLU A 814 -15.04 -31.21 -44.94
C GLU A 814 -16.38 -31.82 -44.47
N THR A 815 -17.22 -31.01 -43.79
CA THR A 815 -18.45 -30.39 -44.37
C THR A 815 -19.29 -29.55 -43.35
N SER A 816 -19.50 -28.28 -43.73
CA SER A 816 -20.63 -27.33 -43.50
C SER A 816 -21.05 -26.73 -42.14
N VAL A 817 -21.11 -25.38 -42.19
CA VAL A 817 -21.69 -24.32 -41.30
C VAL A 817 -23.24 -24.36 -41.28
N PRO A 818 -23.97 -23.84 -40.27
CA PRO A 818 -24.46 -22.42 -40.29
C PRO A 818 -24.58 -21.69 -38.92
N THR A 819 -24.09 -20.44 -38.90
CA THR A 819 -24.68 -19.14 -38.45
C THR A 819 -25.68 -19.01 -37.28
N ALA A 820 -25.25 -18.24 -36.26
CA ALA A 820 -25.85 -17.12 -35.46
C ALA A 820 -27.20 -17.18 -34.69
N VAL A 821 -27.09 -16.88 -33.36
CA VAL A 821 -27.86 -15.93 -32.46
C VAL A 821 -29.39 -16.16 -32.29
N PRO A 822 -30.02 -16.16 -31.07
CA PRO A 822 -29.87 -15.20 -29.95
C PRO A 822 -29.95 -15.73 -28.49
N GLU A 823 -29.69 -14.82 -27.55
CA GLU A 823 -30.01 -14.84 -26.10
C GLU A 823 -31.44 -15.37 -25.78
N PRO A 824 -31.63 -16.06 -24.64
CA PRO A 824 -32.83 -15.81 -23.83
C PRO A 824 -32.68 -15.90 -22.29
N THR A 825 -33.26 -14.90 -21.65
CA THR A 825 -34.15 -14.81 -20.47
C THR A 825 -34.25 -15.93 -19.42
N GLU A 826 -34.28 -15.46 -18.16
CA GLU A 826 -34.64 -16.11 -16.89
C GLU A 826 -35.74 -17.18 -16.94
N THR A 827 -35.50 -18.31 -16.25
CA THR A 827 -36.54 -19.14 -15.63
C THR A 827 -35.96 -19.92 -14.43
N THR A 828 -36.61 -19.77 -13.29
CA THR A 828 -36.32 -20.36 -11.97
C THR A 828 -36.25 -21.90 -11.96
N THR A 829 -35.20 -22.45 -11.38
CA THR A 829 -34.99 -23.88 -11.06
C THR A 829 -34.76 -24.01 -9.54
N PRO A 830 -35.33 -25.02 -8.84
CA PRO A 830 -35.40 -25.03 -7.39
C PRO A 830 -34.03 -25.23 -6.74
N GLU A 831 -33.83 -24.53 -5.64
CA GLU A 831 -32.66 -24.54 -4.76
C GLU A 831 -32.32 -25.97 -4.30
N PRO A 832 -31.06 -26.42 -4.40
CA PRO A 832 -30.65 -27.71 -3.86
C PRO A 832 -30.66 -27.61 -2.33
N THR A 833 -31.35 -28.55 -1.67
CA THR A 833 -31.25 -28.73 -0.23
C THR A 833 -29.81 -29.10 0.12
N GLU A 834 -29.11 -28.17 0.76
CA GLU A 834 -27.76 -28.33 1.29
C GLU A 834 -27.73 -29.55 2.21
N THR A 835 -26.89 -30.52 1.87
CA THR A 835 -26.61 -31.66 2.74
C THR A 835 -25.54 -31.19 3.72
N GLU A 836 -25.92 -30.94 4.98
CA GLU A 836 -25.01 -30.47 6.03
C GLU A 836 -23.79 -31.38 6.16
N GLU A 837 -22.60 -30.76 6.09
CA GLU A 837 -21.32 -31.43 6.27
C GLU A 837 -21.17 -31.90 7.73
N PRO A 838 -20.76 -33.16 7.98
CA PRO A 838 -20.63 -33.70 9.32
C PRO A 838 -19.55 -32.94 10.12
N PRO A 839 -19.70 -32.79 11.44
CA PRO A 839 -18.78 -32.00 12.22
C PRO A 839 -17.38 -32.63 12.31
N VAL A 840 -16.36 -31.76 12.30
CA VAL A 840 -14.96 -32.10 12.54
C VAL A 840 -14.75 -32.41 14.03
N ALA A 841 -13.93 -33.40 14.38
CA ALA A 841 -13.60 -33.67 15.78
C ALA A 841 -12.69 -32.56 16.34
N LEU A 842 -13.04 -32.03 17.52
CA LEU A 842 -12.33 -30.92 18.19
C LEU A 842 -11.83 -31.35 19.57
N GLU A 843 -10.64 -30.87 19.93
CA GLU A 843 -10.03 -31.02 21.25
C GLU A 843 -10.05 -29.68 22.03
N ILE A 844 -9.97 -29.75 23.36
CA ILE A 844 -9.88 -28.54 24.20
C ILE A 844 -8.54 -27.86 23.91
N GLY A 845 -8.57 -26.56 23.62
CA GLY A 845 -7.41 -25.78 23.18
C GLY A 845 -7.33 -25.56 21.67
N ASP A 846 -8.14 -26.27 20.87
CA ASP A 846 -8.21 -26.01 19.43
C ASP A 846 -8.71 -24.60 19.15
N VAL A 847 -8.09 -23.94 18.17
CA VAL A 847 -8.56 -22.67 17.63
C VAL A 847 -9.27 -22.95 16.31
N ILE A 848 -10.53 -22.52 16.21
CA ILE A 848 -11.41 -22.82 15.09
C ILE A 848 -11.94 -21.54 14.43
N THR A 849 -12.33 -21.65 13.16
CA THR A 849 -13.00 -20.58 12.40
C THR A 849 -14.09 -21.18 11.50
N ASP A 850 -15.08 -20.39 11.10
CA ASP A 850 -16.09 -20.82 10.15
C ASP A 850 -15.56 -20.74 8.71
N ALA A 851 -16.25 -21.37 7.75
CA ALA A 851 -15.84 -21.34 6.34
C ALA A 851 -15.77 -19.92 5.74
N ALA A 852 -16.49 -18.96 6.33
CA ALA A 852 -16.50 -17.57 5.92
C ALA A 852 -15.40 -16.72 6.59
N GLY A 853 -14.67 -17.26 7.57
CA GLY A 853 -13.62 -16.55 8.31
C GLY A 853 -14.13 -15.36 9.13
N THR A 854 -15.39 -15.39 9.56
CA THR A 854 -16.07 -14.26 10.22
C THR A 854 -15.75 -14.11 11.70
N GLY A 855 -15.09 -15.12 12.29
CA GLY A 855 -14.62 -15.06 13.67
C GLY A 855 -13.59 -16.14 13.98
N ILE A 856 -12.97 -16.02 15.15
CA ILE A 856 -12.02 -16.99 15.68
C ILE A 856 -12.48 -17.38 17.08
N TRP A 857 -12.55 -18.68 17.35
CA TRP A 857 -12.98 -19.22 18.63
C TRP A 857 -11.96 -20.20 19.18
N LEU A 858 -11.75 -20.15 20.49
CA LEU A 858 -11.01 -21.13 21.25
C LEU A 858 -11.97 -22.15 21.85
N VAL A 859 -11.71 -23.43 21.62
CA VAL A 859 -12.47 -24.53 22.23
C VAL A 859 -12.08 -24.64 23.71
N ASN A 860 -13.00 -24.26 24.60
CA ASN A 860 -12.77 -24.09 26.03
C ASN A 860 -13.65 -25.04 26.85
N GLY A 861 -13.47 -26.36 26.65
CA GLY A 861 -14.32 -27.38 27.24
C GLY A 861 -15.69 -27.45 26.57
N GLU A 862 -16.77 -27.27 27.33
CA GLU A 862 -18.15 -27.23 26.82
C GLU A 862 -18.56 -25.84 26.29
N GLN A 863 -17.63 -24.87 26.29
CA GLN A 863 -17.86 -23.48 25.89
C GLN A 863 -16.92 -23.10 24.73
N LEU A 864 -17.40 -22.27 23.82
CA LEU A 864 -16.52 -21.55 22.88
C LEU A 864 -16.18 -20.18 23.44
N VAL A 865 -14.89 -19.84 23.45
CA VAL A 865 -14.45 -18.49 23.76
C VAL A 865 -14.17 -17.75 22.46
N GLN A 866 -14.98 -16.76 22.13
CA GLN A 866 -14.80 -15.95 20.94
C GLN A 866 -13.67 -14.96 21.16
N ILE A 867 -12.59 -15.08 20.41
CA ILE A 867 -11.43 -14.19 20.49
C ILE A 867 -11.80 -12.88 19.79
N GLY A 868 -11.82 -11.78 20.54
CA GLY A 868 -12.29 -10.48 20.06
C GLY A 868 -11.36 -9.81 19.05
N SER A 869 -10.07 -10.09 19.08
CA SER A 869 -9.08 -9.57 18.11
C SER A 869 -7.79 -10.42 18.08
N PRO A 870 -6.99 -10.34 16.99
CA PRO A 870 -5.65 -10.93 16.95
C PRO A 870 -4.73 -10.46 18.08
N SER A 871 -4.84 -9.20 18.50
CA SER A 871 -4.06 -8.65 19.61
C SER A 871 -4.38 -9.32 20.95
N VAL A 872 -5.66 -9.60 21.23
CA VAL A 872 -6.06 -10.35 22.43
C VAL A 872 -5.44 -11.75 22.44
N ALA A 873 -5.42 -12.42 21.28
CA ALA A 873 -4.77 -13.72 21.16
C ALA A 873 -3.26 -13.63 21.39
N ALA A 874 -2.59 -12.65 20.80
CA ALA A 874 -1.16 -12.43 20.96
C ALA A 874 -0.76 -12.14 22.41
N HIS A 875 -1.55 -11.33 23.14
CA HIS A 875 -1.31 -11.05 24.55
C HIS A 875 -1.44 -12.27 25.47
N LEU A 876 -2.20 -13.28 25.03
CA LEU A 876 -2.36 -14.56 25.73
C LEU A 876 -1.45 -15.66 25.18
N ASP A 877 -0.67 -15.40 24.12
CA ASP A 877 0.13 -16.40 23.40
C ASP A 877 -0.72 -17.53 22.78
N ILE A 878 -1.91 -17.19 22.30
CA ILE A 878 -2.79 -18.12 21.59
C ILE A 878 -2.51 -18.00 20.08
N ALA A 879 -2.01 -19.08 19.49
CA ALA A 879 -1.74 -19.13 18.06
C ALA A 879 -3.05 -19.22 17.27
N ILE A 880 -3.33 -18.18 16.46
CA ILE A 880 -4.51 -18.13 15.58
C ILE A 880 -4.15 -18.40 14.11
N ASP A 881 -2.87 -18.35 13.78
CA ASP A 881 -2.35 -18.73 12.46
C ASP A 881 -2.48 -20.24 12.28
N GLY A 882 -3.39 -20.67 11.41
CA GLY A 882 -3.73 -22.08 11.21
C GLY A 882 -4.99 -22.55 11.95
N ALA A 883 -5.86 -21.62 12.37
CA ALA A 883 -7.19 -21.95 12.90
C ALA A 883 -7.91 -22.97 12.00
N ILE A 884 -8.49 -24.01 12.62
CA ILE A 884 -9.17 -25.10 11.94
C ILE A 884 -10.49 -24.59 11.38
N THR A 885 -10.65 -24.60 10.06
CA THR A 885 -11.94 -24.29 9.43
C THR A 885 -12.94 -25.43 9.66
N VAL A 886 -14.08 -25.12 10.29
CA VAL A 886 -15.11 -26.11 10.63
C VAL A 886 -16.49 -25.72 10.09
N PRO A 887 -17.35 -26.69 9.76
CA PRO A 887 -18.73 -26.43 9.30
C PRO A 887 -19.63 -25.91 10.42
N GLN A 888 -20.80 -25.35 10.05
CA GLN A 888 -21.79 -24.81 11.00
C GLN A 888 -22.22 -25.83 12.08
N SER A 889 -22.28 -27.11 11.71
CA SER A 889 -22.63 -28.23 12.60
C SER A 889 -21.66 -28.42 13.78
N ASN A 890 -20.42 -27.90 13.70
CA ASN A 890 -19.52 -27.83 14.85
C ASN A 890 -19.99 -26.82 15.89
N PHE A 891 -20.44 -25.63 15.47
CA PHE A 891 -20.91 -24.59 16.36
C PHE A 891 -22.20 -24.97 17.08
N GLU A 892 -23.07 -25.74 16.40
CA GLU A 892 -24.32 -26.24 16.99
C GLU A 892 -24.10 -27.17 18.20
N GLN A 893 -22.96 -27.85 18.29
CA GLN A 893 -22.61 -28.69 19.45
C GLN A 893 -22.42 -27.87 20.73
N PHE A 894 -22.03 -26.60 20.61
CA PHE A 894 -21.85 -25.68 21.73
C PHE A 894 -23.10 -24.82 21.98
N GLY A 895 -24.06 -24.80 21.04
CA GLY A 895 -25.32 -24.08 21.16
C GLY A 895 -25.12 -22.58 21.41
N SER A 896 -25.76 -22.04 22.45
CA SER A 896 -25.59 -20.64 22.88
C SER A 896 -24.45 -20.45 23.89
N ASN A 897 -23.62 -21.46 24.16
CA ASN A 897 -22.56 -21.40 25.16
C ASN A 897 -21.28 -20.78 24.57
N ILE A 898 -21.35 -19.48 24.29
CA ILE A 898 -20.25 -18.69 23.73
C ILE A 898 -19.94 -17.55 24.69
N ALA A 899 -18.69 -17.44 25.15
CA ALA A 899 -18.21 -16.29 25.91
C ALA A 899 -17.32 -15.41 25.02
N PRO A 900 -17.59 -14.10 24.93
CA PRO A 900 -16.65 -13.21 24.25
C PRO A 900 -15.44 -12.90 25.12
N LEU A 901 -14.26 -12.91 24.50
CA LEU A 901 -13.00 -12.47 25.09
C LEU A 901 -12.52 -11.21 24.36
N TYR A 902 -13.06 -10.06 24.79
CA TYR A 902 -12.74 -8.75 24.21
C TYR A 902 -11.52 -8.07 24.85
N SER A 903 -11.03 -8.60 25.96
CA SER A 903 -9.79 -8.18 26.62
C SER A 903 -8.94 -9.41 26.94
N SER A 904 -7.66 -9.23 27.25
CA SER A 904 -6.78 -10.32 27.70
C SER A 904 -6.96 -10.69 29.19
N ALA A 905 -8.06 -10.24 29.82
CA ALA A 905 -8.36 -10.55 31.23
C ALA A 905 -9.05 -11.93 31.34
N VAL A 906 -8.33 -12.88 31.92
CA VAL A 906 -8.76 -14.28 32.02
C VAL A 906 -8.62 -14.81 33.44
N ARG A 907 -9.38 -15.86 33.74
CA ARG A 907 -9.27 -16.61 34.99
C ARG A 907 -8.81 -18.02 34.67
N CYS A 908 -7.71 -18.43 35.33
CA CYS A 908 -7.14 -19.75 35.23
C CYS A 908 -7.03 -20.41 36.60
N GLU A 909 -7.70 -21.55 36.78
CA GLU A 909 -7.73 -22.32 38.04
C GLU A 909 -8.07 -21.45 39.26
N GLY A 910 -8.97 -20.47 39.09
CA GLY A 910 -9.38 -19.53 40.13
C GLY A 910 -8.44 -18.32 40.34
N THR A 911 -7.38 -18.19 39.55
CA THR A 911 -6.47 -17.03 39.57
C THR A 911 -6.82 -16.07 38.44
N ASN A 912 -7.14 -14.82 38.80
CA ASN A 912 -7.37 -13.74 37.85
C ASN A 912 -6.04 -13.15 37.37
N SER A 913 -5.86 -13.08 36.06
CA SER A 913 -4.64 -12.60 35.41
C SER A 913 -4.97 -11.78 34.17
N ILE A 914 -4.01 -10.96 33.73
CA ILE A 914 -4.06 -10.25 32.45
C ILE A 914 -2.96 -10.82 31.56
N GLY A 915 -3.29 -11.16 30.31
CA GLY A 915 -2.30 -11.47 29.29
C GLY A 915 -1.54 -10.20 28.88
N ILE A 916 -0.22 -10.18 29.05
CA ILE A 916 0.68 -9.10 28.64
C ILE A 916 1.86 -9.74 27.92
N ASP A 917 2.13 -9.32 26.68
CA ASP A 917 3.23 -9.83 25.84
C ASP A 917 3.38 -11.35 25.85
N GLY A 918 2.26 -12.05 25.67
CA GLY A 918 2.20 -13.52 25.62
C GLY A 918 2.33 -14.21 26.98
N LYS A 919 2.19 -13.48 28.09
CA LYS A 919 2.29 -14.05 29.44
C LYS A 919 1.10 -13.66 30.31
N LEU A 920 0.56 -14.63 31.06
CA LEU A 920 -0.41 -14.39 32.11
C LEU A 920 0.27 -13.75 33.33
N VAL A 921 -0.05 -12.49 33.57
CA VAL A 921 0.44 -11.71 34.71
C VAL A 921 -0.62 -11.67 35.81
N PRO A 922 -0.38 -12.26 36.99
CA PRO A 922 -1.30 -12.19 38.12
C PRO A 922 -1.26 -10.82 38.82
N PHE A 923 -2.29 -10.51 39.59
CA PHE A 923 -2.29 -9.31 40.46
C PHE A 923 -1.47 -9.52 41.73
N GLU A 924 -0.80 -8.47 42.20
CA GLU A 924 0.00 -8.50 43.45
C GLU A 924 -0.83 -8.82 44.70
N SER A 925 -2.11 -8.43 44.69
CA SER A 925 -3.04 -8.64 45.80
C SER A 925 -4.49 -8.60 45.32
N ALA A 926 -5.41 -9.13 46.14
CA ALA A 926 -6.85 -9.04 45.89
C ALA A 926 -7.37 -7.59 45.86
N ASP A 927 -6.73 -6.69 46.62
CA ASP A 927 -7.07 -5.26 46.59
C ASP A 927 -6.65 -4.62 45.27
N THR A 928 -5.49 -5.02 44.72
CA THR A 928 -5.04 -4.59 43.39
C THR A 928 -5.98 -5.09 42.32
N GLU A 929 -6.36 -6.38 42.35
CA GLU A 929 -7.35 -6.96 41.44
C GLU A 929 -8.69 -6.19 41.50
N ALA A 930 -9.20 -5.93 42.70
CA ALA A 930 -10.44 -5.18 42.89
C ALA A 930 -10.35 -3.74 42.35
N ALA A 931 -9.17 -3.11 42.41
CA ALA A 931 -8.95 -1.77 41.88
C ALA A 931 -9.06 -1.70 40.35
N PHE A 932 -8.79 -2.79 39.63
CA PHE A 932 -8.92 -2.83 38.16
C PHE A 932 -10.38 -2.94 37.70
N GLY A 933 -11.24 -3.61 38.49
CA GLY A 933 -12.68 -3.67 38.23
C GLY A 933 -13.07 -4.31 36.90
N LEU A 934 -12.28 -5.28 36.42
CA LEU A 934 -12.48 -5.98 35.15
C LEU A 934 -13.41 -7.18 35.29
N ASP A 935 -14.08 -7.53 34.19
CA ASP A 935 -14.70 -8.85 34.02
C ASP A 935 -13.67 -9.83 33.46
N TYR A 936 -13.68 -11.08 33.95
CA TYR A 936 -12.72 -12.12 33.59
C TYR A 936 -13.43 -13.30 32.93
N VAL A 937 -12.88 -13.80 31.83
CA VAL A 937 -13.35 -15.02 31.17
C VAL A 937 -12.67 -16.24 31.77
N GLU A 938 -13.44 -17.23 32.23
CA GLU A 938 -12.89 -18.48 32.76
C GLU A 938 -12.35 -19.37 31.63
N LEU A 939 -11.09 -19.76 31.73
CA LEU A 939 -10.47 -20.72 30.81
C LEU A 939 -10.39 -22.12 31.45
N ALA A 940 -10.58 -23.15 30.64
CA ALA A 940 -10.49 -24.54 31.03
C ALA A 940 -9.07 -24.88 31.50
N PRO A 941 -8.89 -25.78 32.49
CA PRO A 941 -7.57 -26.13 33.02
C PRO A 941 -6.57 -26.59 31.96
N GLU A 942 -7.05 -27.30 30.93
CA GLU A 942 -6.23 -27.76 29.80
C GLU A 942 -5.70 -26.60 28.97
N VAL A 943 -6.53 -25.57 28.72
CA VAL A 943 -6.12 -24.32 28.05
C VAL A 943 -5.14 -23.55 28.94
N CYS A 944 -5.45 -23.38 30.22
CA CYS A 944 -4.57 -22.69 31.15
C CYS A 944 -3.18 -23.33 31.23
N GLY A 945 -3.11 -24.66 31.17
CA GLY A 945 -1.85 -25.41 31.18
C GLY A 945 -0.96 -25.16 29.95
N THR A 946 -1.50 -24.63 28.85
CA THR A 946 -0.71 -24.29 27.66
C THR A 946 -0.23 -22.84 27.64
N LEU A 947 -0.80 -21.96 28.47
CA LEU A 947 -0.45 -20.54 28.49
C LEU A 947 0.83 -20.30 29.31
N THR A 948 1.64 -19.34 28.87
CA THR A 948 2.87 -18.97 29.59
C THR A 948 2.53 -18.09 30.79
N HIS A 949 2.98 -18.45 31.99
CA HIS A 949 2.78 -17.64 33.20
C HIS A 949 3.98 -16.72 33.49
N SER A 950 3.70 -15.47 33.87
CA SER A 950 4.71 -14.50 34.29
C SER A 950 5.13 -14.72 35.74
N THR A 951 6.40 -14.42 36.05
CA THR A 951 6.89 -14.30 37.44
C THR A 951 6.70 -12.90 38.00
N LEU A 952 6.33 -11.93 37.16
CA LEU A 952 5.97 -10.57 37.57
C LEU A 952 4.51 -10.52 37.99
N SER A 953 4.16 -9.53 38.79
CA SER A 953 2.81 -9.28 39.26
C SER A 953 2.39 -7.84 39.01
N LEU A 954 1.10 -7.61 38.78
CA LEU A 954 0.51 -6.30 38.52
C LEU A 954 0.22 -5.55 39.82
N GLY A 955 0.88 -4.40 39.98
CA GLY A 955 0.56 -3.37 40.97
C GLY A 955 -0.53 -2.40 40.47
N THR A 956 -0.85 -1.39 41.28
CA THR A 956 -1.79 -0.32 40.88
C THR A 956 -1.14 0.77 40.03
N GLU A 957 0.19 0.87 40.00
CA GLU A 957 0.93 1.75 39.09
C GLU A 957 1.27 0.98 37.80
N VAL A 958 0.79 1.48 36.67
CA VAL A 958 0.88 0.81 35.37
C VAL A 958 1.31 1.77 34.30
N THR A 959 2.06 1.27 33.33
CA THR A 959 2.43 2.04 32.13
C THR A 959 1.45 1.71 31.02
N LEU A 960 1.03 2.71 30.26
CA LEU A 960 0.25 2.51 29.05
C LEU A 960 1.16 2.50 27.81
N PRO A 961 0.71 1.99 26.65
CA PRO A 961 1.53 1.92 25.43
C PRO A 961 2.08 3.28 24.96
N ASN A 962 1.46 4.39 25.40
CA ASN A 962 1.93 5.75 25.16
C ASN A 962 3.08 6.19 26.09
N GLY A 963 3.66 5.29 26.89
CA GLY A 963 4.78 5.55 27.79
C GLY A 963 4.42 6.32 29.07
N ASN A 964 3.16 6.71 29.24
CA ASN A 964 2.71 7.44 30.41
C ASN A 964 2.39 6.48 31.57
N VAL A 965 2.68 6.92 32.79
CA VAL A 965 2.41 6.17 34.02
C VAL A 965 1.06 6.58 34.60
N TYR A 966 0.25 5.59 34.95
CA TYR A 966 -1.08 5.75 35.53
C TYR A 966 -1.16 5.03 36.87
N VAL A 967 -2.04 5.53 37.73
CA VAL A 967 -2.47 4.82 38.93
C VAL A 967 -3.91 4.33 38.71
N VAL A 968 -4.10 3.04 38.96
CA VAL A 968 -5.39 2.35 38.90
C VAL A 968 -6.08 2.46 40.26
N GLU A 969 -7.28 3.05 40.27
CA GLU A 969 -8.08 3.23 41.48
C GLU A 969 -9.58 3.08 41.16
N ASN A 970 -10.27 2.14 41.82
CA ASN A 970 -11.73 1.94 41.70
C ASN A 970 -12.26 1.76 40.25
N GLY A 971 -11.49 1.08 39.39
CA GLY A 971 -11.79 0.86 37.98
C GLY A 971 -11.43 2.04 37.08
N GLU A 972 -10.71 3.05 37.59
CA GLU A 972 -10.28 4.24 36.86
C GLU A 972 -8.75 4.28 36.69
N LEU A 973 -8.29 4.61 35.48
CA LEU A 973 -6.91 4.96 35.15
C LEU A 973 -6.70 6.46 35.35
N ARG A 974 -5.82 6.85 36.28
CA ARG A 974 -5.51 8.24 36.62
C ARG A 974 -4.08 8.58 36.23
N LEU A 975 -3.89 9.53 35.32
CA LEU A 975 -2.56 9.91 34.83
C LEU A 975 -1.72 10.52 35.98
N LYS A 976 -0.49 10.04 36.14
CA LYS A 976 0.48 10.60 37.09
C LYS A 976 1.29 11.70 36.39
N THR A 977 1.01 12.97 36.70
CA THR A 977 1.69 14.11 36.04
C THR A 977 2.96 14.51 36.77
N ALA A 978 4.05 14.74 36.05
CA ALA A 978 5.30 15.25 36.63
C ALA A 978 5.11 16.68 37.19
N ALA A 979 5.60 16.93 38.40
CA ALA A 979 5.58 18.27 39.00
C ALA A 979 6.31 19.28 38.11
N SER A 980 5.64 20.38 37.77
CA SER A 980 6.22 21.48 36.99
C SER A 980 7.37 22.14 37.74
N PHE A 981 8.60 22.01 37.24
CA PHE A 981 9.73 22.85 37.69
C PHE A 981 9.53 24.29 37.22
N SER A 982 9.43 25.22 38.17
CA SER A 982 9.46 26.67 37.91
C SER A 982 10.90 27.13 37.65
N PRO A 983 11.20 27.82 36.53
CA PRO A 983 12.52 28.42 36.32
C PRO A 983 12.63 29.75 37.09
N ALA A 984 13.60 29.84 37.99
CA ALA A 984 14.00 31.11 38.60
C ALA A 984 14.85 31.96 37.61
N PRO A 985 14.79 33.30 37.68
CA PRO A 985 15.24 34.17 36.61
C PRO A 985 16.75 34.45 36.61
N THR A 986 17.24 34.74 35.42
CA THR A 986 18.59 35.11 35.00
C THR A 986 19.19 36.30 35.76
N GLU A 987 20.47 36.21 36.14
CA GLU A 987 21.34 37.37 36.41
C GLU A 987 22.58 37.29 35.50
N SER A 988 22.82 38.37 34.76
CA SER A 988 23.88 38.57 33.76
C SER A 988 25.08 39.37 34.34
N ALA A 989 26.34 38.93 34.13
CA ALA A 989 27.43 39.54 33.33
C ALA A 989 28.81 39.47 34.09
N PRO A 990 29.99 39.78 33.49
CA PRO A 990 30.55 39.46 32.17
C PRO A 990 32.07 39.01 32.15
N ALA A 991 32.50 38.58 30.94
CA ALA A 991 33.82 38.44 30.27
C ALA A 991 35.19 38.74 30.92
N ASP A 992 36.16 37.83 30.68
CA ASP A 992 37.55 38.01 30.14
C ASP A 992 38.30 36.66 30.27
N GLY A 993 39.09 36.09 29.36
CA GLY A 993 39.64 36.55 28.08
C GLY A 993 40.25 35.36 27.29
N GLU A 994 40.66 35.66 26.06
CA GLU A 994 41.10 34.75 24.99
C GLU A 994 42.66 34.82 24.78
N PRO A 995 43.31 34.21 23.76
CA PRO A 995 44.20 33.05 23.90
C PRO A 995 45.61 33.25 23.25
N THR A 996 46.25 32.15 22.80
CA THR A 996 47.50 31.95 22.00
C THR A 996 48.74 31.52 22.80
N GLU A 997 49.59 30.56 22.38
CA GLU A 997 50.18 30.29 21.05
C GLU A 997 50.56 28.81 20.80
N THR A 998 50.56 28.42 19.51
CA THR A 998 51.25 27.26 18.88
C THR A 998 52.72 27.64 18.54
N PRO A 999 53.68 26.73 18.20
CA PRO A 999 53.69 26.02 16.90
C PRO A 999 54.32 24.60 16.89
N GLU A 1000 54.08 23.89 15.77
CA GLU A 1000 54.72 22.64 15.32
C GLU A 1000 56.24 22.76 15.08
N ALA A 1001 56.98 21.63 15.22
CA ALA A 1001 57.86 21.08 14.17
C ALA A 1001 58.66 19.83 14.62
N THR A 1002 58.48 18.73 13.86
CA THR A 1002 59.46 17.80 13.26
C THR A 1002 60.35 16.82 14.06
N ASP A 1003 60.33 15.57 13.58
CA ASP A 1003 61.40 14.56 13.37
C ASP A 1003 62.29 14.12 14.56
N GLY A 1004 62.67 12.85 14.75
CA GLY A 1004 62.61 11.62 13.95
C GLY A 1004 63.67 10.62 14.47
N ALA A 1005 63.69 9.41 13.87
CA ALA A 1005 64.68 8.30 13.97
C ALA A 1005 64.49 7.30 15.13
N ALA A 1006 64.56 5.96 14.99
CA ALA A 1006 64.90 5.00 13.91
C ALA A 1006 64.31 3.60 14.31
N ASN A 1007 63.76 2.72 13.45
CA ASN A 1007 64.35 1.87 12.39
C ASN A 1007 65.52 0.98 12.91
N GLU A 1008 65.68 -0.34 12.73
CA GLU A 1008 65.21 -1.44 11.82
C GLU A 1008 65.33 -2.78 12.59
N GLU A 1009 64.77 -3.95 12.23
CA GLU A 1009 65.00 -4.88 11.09
C GLU A 1009 63.69 -5.71 10.93
N GLY A 1010 63.14 -6.05 9.75
CA GLY A 1010 63.69 -6.82 8.63
C GLY A 1010 62.81 -8.07 8.38
N PRO A 1011 62.61 -8.57 7.14
CA PRO A 1011 61.30 -9.01 6.65
C PRO A 1011 61.14 -10.51 6.29
N GLY A 1012 59.87 -10.95 6.17
CA GLY A 1012 59.31 -11.82 5.12
C GLY A 1012 59.69 -13.33 5.02
N SER A 1013 58.68 -14.20 4.93
CA SER A 1013 58.47 -15.17 3.81
C SER A 1013 57.32 -16.17 4.10
N THR A 1014 56.75 -16.68 3.00
CA THR A 1014 55.54 -17.48 2.71
C THR A 1014 55.63 -19.02 2.92
N GLY A 1015 54.44 -19.68 3.07
CA GLY A 1015 54.07 -21.08 2.68
C GLY A 1015 54.70 -22.24 3.50
N GLU A 1016 54.12 -23.41 3.80
CA GLU A 1016 53.00 -24.25 3.33
C GLU A 1016 52.56 -25.24 4.47
N THR A 1017 51.40 -25.91 4.31
CA THR A 1017 50.66 -26.91 5.16
C THR A 1017 51.33 -28.30 5.31
N PRO A 1018 50.78 -29.37 6.00
CA PRO A 1018 49.62 -29.54 6.92
C PRO A 1018 49.81 -30.52 8.15
N ASP A 1019 48.73 -30.68 8.96
CA ASP A 1019 48.19 -31.91 9.60
C ASP A 1019 48.36 -32.27 11.12
N ALA A 1020 47.20 -32.58 11.72
CA ALA A 1020 46.79 -33.53 12.79
C ALA A 1020 47.32 -33.58 14.26
N THR A 1021 46.33 -33.45 15.18
CA THR A 1021 45.92 -34.33 16.32
C THR A 1021 46.54 -34.31 17.74
N ASP A 1022 45.59 -34.37 18.71
CA ASP A 1022 45.59 -35.01 20.05
C ASP A 1022 46.43 -34.43 21.21
N ALA A 1023 46.06 -34.47 22.50
CA ALA A 1023 44.84 -34.78 23.28
C ALA A 1023 45.18 -34.57 24.78
N ALA A 1024 44.15 -34.44 25.64
CA ALA A 1024 44.11 -34.58 27.12
C ALA A 1024 44.70 -33.42 27.99
N SER A 1025 43.96 -32.73 28.88
CA SER A 1025 43.19 -33.17 30.08
C SER A 1025 44.12 -33.87 31.10
N THR A 1026 44.27 -33.50 32.37
CA THR A 1026 43.49 -32.72 33.36
C THR A 1026 44.35 -32.62 34.66
N ASP A 1027 43.84 -31.87 35.65
CA ASP A 1027 44.06 -32.01 37.12
C ASP A 1027 45.35 -31.39 37.73
N GLU A 1028 45.37 -30.67 38.86
CA GLU A 1028 44.39 -30.18 39.85
C GLU A 1028 45.17 -29.26 40.86
N PRO A 1029 44.62 -28.75 42.00
CA PRO A 1029 44.83 -27.37 42.51
C PRO A 1029 45.47 -27.32 43.94
N GLU A 1030 45.42 -26.15 44.61
CA GLU A 1030 45.40 -25.94 46.10
C GLU A 1030 45.32 -24.40 46.36
N ALA A 1031 44.27 -23.80 46.95
CA ALA A 1031 43.77 -23.80 48.34
C ALA A 1031 44.66 -23.06 49.36
N ASP A 1032 44.20 -21.91 49.90
CA ASP A 1032 43.87 -21.71 51.34
C ASP A 1032 43.60 -20.23 51.73
N GLU A 1033 42.51 -20.05 52.49
CA GLU A 1033 42.11 -18.88 53.31
C GLU A 1033 42.70 -19.03 54.77
N PRO A 1034 42.43 -18.20 55.84
CA PRO A 1034 41.37 -17.19 56.09
C PRO A 1034 41.77 -15.93 56.93
N GLY A 1035 40.81 -15.02 57.21
CA GLY A 1035 40.89 -14.09 58.37
C GLY A 1035 39.97 -12.87 58.36
N ALA A 1036 39.02 -12.82 59.31
CA ALA A 1036 38.04 -11.75 59.53
C ALA A 1036 38.57 -10.53 60.33
N THR A 1037 37.98 -9.32 60.13
CA THR A 1037 37.26 -8.48 61.14
C THR A 1037 36.95 -7.05 60.64
N ASP A 1038 35.77 -6.57 61.06
CA ASP A 1038 35.33 -5.18 61.34
C ASP A 1038 34.99 -4.16 60.22
N ALA A 1039 33.71 -3.73 60.25
CA ALA A 1039 33.14 -2.51 59.68
C ALA A 1039 33.40 -1.30 60.62
N PRO A 1040 33.01 -0.02 60.34
CA PRO A 1040 32.22 0.52 59.20
C PRO A 1040 32.74 1.86 58.60
N GLU A 1041 32.34 2.25 57.38
CA GLU A 1041 31.96 3.64 57.05
C GLU A 1041 31.36 3.82 55.63
N THR A 1042 30.18 4.46 55.63
CA THR A 1042 29.56 5.34 54.64
C THR A 1042 29.33 4.90 53.19
N THR A 1043 28.06 4.52 53.00
CA THR A 1043 27.20 4.57 51.82
C THR A 1043 27.32 5.82 50.94
N GLU A 1044 27.46 5.59 49.64
CA GLU A 1044 26.87 6.39 48.56
C GLU A 1044 25.70 5.54 48.01
N PRO A 1045 24.46 6.05 47.86
CA PRO A 1045 23.32 5.20 47.54
C PRO A 1045 23.43 4.71 46.09
N ALA A 1046 23.42 3.40 45.93
CA ALA A 1046 23.18 2.75 44.65
C ALA A 1046 21.87 3.28 44.05
N ALA A 1047 21.91 3.63 42.76
CA ALA A 1047 20.72 3.85 41.97
C ALA A 1047 19.83 2.61 42.10
N THR A 1048 18.66 2.78 42.72
CA THR A 1048 17.59 1.80 42.70
C THR A 1048 17.23 1.54 41.24
N GLU A 1049 17.55 0.36 40.73
CA GLU A 1049 16.91 -0.18 39.54
C GLU A 1049 15.39 -0.13 39.78
N GLN A 1050 14.69 0.70 38.99
CA GLN A 1050 13.23 0.65 38.94
C GLN A 1050 12.82 -0.74 38.41
N PRO A 1051 11.84 -1.42 39.02
CA PRO A 1051 11.30 -2.65 38.44
C PRO A 1051 10.74 -2.33 37.05
N ALA A 1052 10.97 -3.23 36.08
CA ALA A 1052 10.40 -3.10 34.74
C ALA A 1052 8.89 -2.89 34.84
N LEU A 1053 8.41 -1.68 34.51
CA LEU A 1053 6.98 -1.38 34.55
C LEU A 1053 6.29 -2.13 33.41
N LEU A 1054 5.35 -3.00 33.79
CA LEU A 1054 4.49 -3.73 32.87
C LEU A 1054 3.60 -2.74 32.10
N VAL A 1055 3.57 -2.88 30.77
CA VAL A 1055 2.73 -2.07 29.89
C VAL A 1055 1.39 -2.77 29.71
N LEU A 1056 0.28 -2.10 30.07
CA LEU A 1056 -1.04 -2.70 29.91
C LEU A 1056 -1.48 -2.74 28.44
N PRO A 1057 -2.07 -3.87 27.98
CA PRO A 1057 -2.72 -3.97 26.67
C PRO A 1057 -3.80 -2.91 26.47
N ILE A 1058 -3.94 -2.42 25.24
CA ILE A 1058 -4.91 -1.36 24.92
C ILE A 1058 -6.36 -1.81 25.11
N GLU A 1059 -6.64 -3.10 24.92
CA GLU A 1059 -7.96 -3.72 25.10
C GLU A 1059 -8.37 -3.76 26.57
N VAL A 1060 -7.40 -3.97 27.46
CA VAL A 1060 -7.61 -3.89 28.92
C VAL A 1060 -7.81 -2.44 29.32
N VAL A 1061 -6.99 -1.53 28.80
CA VAL A 1061 -7.12 -0.08 29.03
C VAL A 1061 -8.48 0.44 28.58
N SER A 1062 -9.00 -0.07 27.47
CA SER A 1062 -10.30 0.32 26.89
C SER A 1062 -11.49 -0.19 27.69
N ALA A 1063 -11.32 -1.26 28.47
CA ALA A 1063 -12.34 -1.76 29.40
C ALA A 1063 -12.39 -0.95 30.71
N MET A 1064 -11.38 -0.13 30.99
CA MET A 1064 -11.27 0.68 32.21
C MET A 1064 -11.77 2.11 32.00
N LYS A 1065 -12.24 2.75 33.08
CA LYS A 1065 -12.64 4.17 33.07
C LYS A 1065 -11.39 5.06 33.15
N ARG A 1066 -11.49 6.32 32.72
CA ARG A 1066 -10.42 7.33 32.87
C ARG A 1066 -10.80 8.33 33.96
N GLY A 1067 -9.95 8.46 34.97
CA GLY A 1067 -10.15 9.39 36.09
C GLY A 1067 -9.34 10.67 35.92
N ALA A 1068 -9.59 11.66 36.79
CA ALA A 1068 -8.84 12.92 36.79
C ALA A 1068 -7.34 12.66 37.06
N PRO A 1069 -6.42 13.36 36.39
CA PRO A 1069 -4.99 13.27 36.66
C PRO A 1069 -4.68 13.51 38.14
N ILE A 1070 -3.62 12.87 38.62
CA ILE A 1070 -3.09 13.03 39.97
C ILE A 1070 -1.67 13.58 39.87
N GLU A 1071 -1.35 14.56 40.73
CA GLU A 1071 0.02 15.04 40.86
C GLU A 1071 0.88 13.94 41.48
N ALA A 1072 2.08 13.74 40.90
CA ALA A 1072 3.06 12.75 41.34
C ALA A 1072 3.65 13.04 42.73
#